data_AF-A0A8T7J2Q6-F1
#
_entry.id   AF-A0A8T7J2Q6-F1
#
_cell.length_a   1.000
_cell.length_b   1.000
_cell.length_c   1.000
_cell.angle_alpha   90.00
_cell.angle_beta   90.00
_cell.angle_gamma   90.00
#
_symmetry.space_group_name_H-M   'P 1'
#
loop_
_entity.id
_entity.type
_entity.pdbx_description
1 polymer ?
#
loop_
_entity_poly.entity_id
_entity_poly.type
_entity_poly.pdbx_seq_one_letter_code
_entity_poly.pdbx_strand_id
1 'polypeptide(L)'
;MKFLSLSCALIMLMACSNLPITKQPSKGQNARIQSLILHFTAGNYKRSMFALRESGAVSAHYLVPSLTDDTYDKSSLEIIQLVDESQRAWHAGYSHWQGRDNLNDTSIGIEIVNEPLCKQDILERNFFGGEFGDYRQCEFPQFDEEQIELVVKLAKDILSRHPDIDPTRVVGHSDIAPARKNDPGPAFPWFELYQQGVGAWYEQETFEQYQAMFEIHPPALALLQRALLFYGYKIKVTGELDAQTQGVIRAFKFHFLPNEPDAVPTITTYAAVFALIERYREEYLRSLLSRYFNDAYVVLGGQQVADDVLTDSERLAQQSLRQKITERTLAFNAVTGVSTLTIKQPSIAELPQLKLHLNGRYISLDFAVQETGRLEVDLGRWTRNGKNVVQVSSDSDLSNIQLQVTGTELRFVEKPELSMPMLDRFADASALNGAIFVARYGEVVKAQQYGKPPKPLVLTDNSHLFTTYLALFSLASERGVSLDDFLETYLPEYQVAGASARQIKHLLQHTSGYGELAEHQVEDMPEGTENRGLHRAYVLSQLPFQFSLGTHYVSDTNTYVLNQLVEGVSGMTLQQYLNHYVWWPLGLKNTSLIYDGVSELPSLKTDDYELLVLMQLLMNHGRYGQVQVFDENSIFNWYLNQQSLPSKYNSEQISAMACVPYLTEQSFVVPAENGQLYVLDHEHQLLLLVTASHHQQLDTSRFSCGLSMFHQDILNHVYQQVFQGQL
;
A
#
# COMPACT_ATOMS: atom_id res chain seq x y z
N MET A 1 -20.07 -91.55 -11.59
CA MET A 1 -19.42 -90.56 -12.48
C MET A 1 -20.33 -89.34 -12.60
N LYS A 2 -20.25 -88.41 -11.62
CA LYS A 2 -21.14 -87.23 -11.48
C LYS A 2 -20.35 -85.94 -11.23
N PHE A 3 -19.12 -85.86 -11.72
CA PHE A 3 -18.20 -84.74 -11.43
C PHE A 3 -17.66 -84.00 -12.68
N LEU A 4 -18.17 -84.28 -13.88
CA LEU A 4 -17.66 -83.63 -15.11
C LEU A 4 -18.62 -82.64 -15.80
N SER A 5 -19.81 -82.37 -15.23
CA SER A 5 -20.79 -81.47 -15.89
C SER A 5 -20.98 -80.11 -15.22
N LEU A 6 -20.26 -79.78 -14.14
CA LEU A 6 -20.41 -78.49 -13.45
C LEU A 6 -19.28 -77.47 -13.76
N SER A 7 -18.18 -77.90 -14.38
CA SER A 7 -17.01 -77.03 -14.62
C SER A 7 -17.04 -76.28 -15.95
N CYS A 8 -17.98 -76.57 -16.86
CA CYS A 8 -18.12 -75.85 -18.13
C CYS A 8 -19.16 -74.71 -18.11
N ALA A 9 -20.02 -74.63 -17.09
CA ALA A 9 -21.03 -73.56 -16.99
C ALA A 9 -20.50 -72.28 -16.33
N LEU A 10 -19.37 -72.33 -15.60
CA LEU A 10 -18.81 -71.16 -14.91
C LEU A 10 -17.78 -70.37 -15.71
N ILE A 11 -17.34 -70.86 -16.87
CA ILE A 11 -16.30 -70.21 -17.71
C ILE A 11 -16.94 -69.32 -18.80
N MET A 12 -18.26 -69.38 -19.01
CA MET A 12 -18.98 -68.61 -20.04
C MET A 12 -19.55 -67.25 -19.59
N LEU A 13 -19.31 -66.81 -18.35
CA LEU A 13 -19.87 -65.54 -17.82
C LEU A 13 -18.87 -64.42 -17.58
N MET A 14 -17.60 -64.56 -17.99
CA MET A 14 -16.62 -63.47 -17.95
C MET A 14 -16.11 -63.09 -19.33
N ALA A 15 -17.02 -62.82 -20.26
CA ALA A 15 -16.70 -61.95 -21.39
C ALA A 15 -16.86 -60.49 -20.92
N CYS A 16 -15.99 -60.04 -20.01
CA CYS A 16 -15.80 -58.60 -19.80
C CYS A 16 -15.18 -58.07 -21.09
N SER A 17 -16.01 -57.47 -21.95
CA SER A 17 -15.55 -56.66 -23.07
C SER A 17 -14.85 -55.42 -22.51
N ASN A 18 -13.61 -55.55 -22.08
CA ASN A 18 -12.77 -54.40 -21.80
C ASN A 18 -12.49 -53.72 -23.14
N LEU A 19 -13.18 -52.61 -23.40
CA LEU A 19 -12.77 -51.69 -24.45
C LEU A 19 -11.29 -51.33 -24.18
N PRO A 20 -10.36 -51.55 -25.13
CA PRO A 20 -8.95 -51.28 -24.93
C PRO A 20 -8.68 -49.77 -24.97
N ILE A 21 -9.06 -49.08 -23.91
CA ILE A 21 -8.87 -47.63 -23.74
C ILE A 21 -7.50 -47.41 -23.11
N THR A 22 -6.59 -46.77 -23.86
CA THR A 22 -5.31 -46.30 -23.32
C THR A 22 -5.52 -44.95 -22.66
N LYS A 23 -5.25 -44.83 -21.35
CA LYS A 23 -5.37 -43.56 -20.62
C LYS A 23 -4.10 -42.73 -20.81
N GLN A 24 -4.23 -41.56 -21.43
CA GLN A 24 -3.16 -40.56 -21.57
C GLN A 24 -3.74 -39.20 -21.14
N PRO A 25 -3.48 -38.74 -19.90
CA PRO A 25 -4.06 -37.49 -19.40
C PRO A 25 -3.52 -36.29 -20.16
N SER A 26 -4.39 -35.31 -20.44
CA SER A 26 -4.00 -34.06 -21.12
C SER A 26 -3.47 -33.05 -20.11
N LYS A 27 -2.47 -32.25 -20.51
CA LYS A 27 -1.99 -31.13 -19.68
C LYS A 27 -3.05 -30.05 -19.46
N GLY A 28 -4.02 -29.92 -20.38
CA GLY A 28 -5.08 -28.91 -20.31
C GLY A 28 -6.34 -29.37 -19.57
N GLN A 29 -6.25 -30.38 -18.69
CA GLN A 29 -7.39 -30.85 -17.90
C GLN A 29 -7.41 -30.20 -16.51
N ASN A 30 -8.60 -30.01 -15.95
CA ASN A 30 -8.84 -29.55 -14.57
C ASN A 30 -10.08 -30.25 -13.99
N ALA A 31 -10.31 -30.09 -12.68
CA ALA A 31 -11.50 -30.63 -12.02
C ALA A 31 -12.77 -29.92 -12.49
N ARG A 32 -13.87 -30.67 -12.53
CA ARG A 32 -15.21 -30.15 -12.88
C ARG A 32 -15.76 -29.24 -11.79
N ILE A 33 -15.59 -29.62 -10.53
CA ILE A 33 -15.98 -28.80 -9.38
C ILE A 33 -14.91 -27.73 -9.18
N GLN A 34 -15.32 -26.47 -9.17
CA GLN A 34 -14.43 -25.32 -9.11
C GLN A 34 -14.89 -24.23 -8.15
N SER A 35 -16.01 -24.40 -7.46
CA SER A 35 -16.52 -23.42 -6.51
C SER A 35 -17.23 -24.10 -5.34
N LEU A 36 -17.14 -23.46 -4.18
CA LEU A 36 -17.92 -23.80 -2.99
C LEU A 36 -18.89 -22.65 -2.72
N ILE A 37 -20.17 -22.95 -2.60
CA ILE A 37 -21.21 -21.94 -2.43
C ILE A 37 -21.92 -22.18 -1.10
N LEU A 38 -21.91 -21.16 -0.26
CA LEU A 38 -22.53 -21.16 1.07
C LEU A 38 -23.90 -20.48 1.00
N HIS A 39 -24.89 -21.10 1.63
CA HIS A 39 -26.29 -20.70 1.62
C HIS A 39 -26.81 -20.65 3.06
N PHE A 40 -27.88 -19.90 3.28
CA PHE A 40 -28.82 -20.25 4.34
C PHE A 40 -30.13 -20.78 3.75
N THR A 41 -30.87 -21.55 4.53
CA THR A 41 -32.10 -22.21 4.08
C THR A 41 -33.36 -21.33 4.12
N ALA A 42 -33.33 -20.25 4.90
CA ALA A 42 -34.47 -19.37 5.18
C ALA A 42 -35.69 -20.07 5.79
N GLY A 43 -35.41 -21.14 6.54
CA GLY A 43 -36.42 -21.94 7.23
C GLY A 43 -35.77 -22.94 8.15
N ASN A 44 -36.53 -23.41 9.14
CA ASN A 44 -36.09 -24.48 10.02
C ASN A 44 -35.73 -25.78 9.28
N TYR A 45 -35.10 -26.69 9.99
CA TYR A 45 -34.56 -27.97 9.56
C TYR A 45 -35.63 -28.81 8.88
N LYS A 46 -36.82 -28.93 9.47
CA LYS A 46 -37.92 -29.69 8.86
C LYS A 46 -38.35 -29.12 7.50
N ARG A 47 -38.45 -27.79 7.39
CA ARG A 47 -38.78 -27.12 6.12
C ARG A 47 -37.65 -27.28 5.10
N SER A 48 -36.41 -27.18 5.55
CA SER A 48 -35.20 -27.36 4.73
C SER A 48 -35.11 -28.77 4.15
N MET A 49 -35.36 -29.79 4.97
CA MET A 49 -35.42 -31.18 4.53
C MET A 49 -36.54 -31.41 3.51
N PHE A 50 -37.73 -30.86 3.73
CA PHE A 50 -38.80 -30.95 2.74
C PHE A 50 -38.39 -30.29 1.41
N ALA A 51 -37.83 -29.08 1.45
CA ALA A 51 -37.43 -28.36 0.25
C ALA A 51 -36.31 -29.08 -0.53
N LEU A 52 -35.22 -29.46 0.15
CA LEU A 52 -34.00 -29.95 -0.49
C LEU A 52 -34.02 -31.45 -0.82
N ARG A 53 -34.91 -32.23 -0.19
CA ARG A 53 -35.01 -33.70 -0.37
C ARG A 53 -36.32 -34.15 -1.01
N GLU A 54 -37.46 -33.61 -0.57
CA GLU A 54 -38.78 -34.15 -0.92
C GLU A 54 -39.48 -33.38 -2.05
N SER A 55 -39.23 -32.07 -2.18
CA SER A 55 -39.97 -31.22 -3.12
C SER A 55 -39.66 -31.50 -4.60
N GLY A 56 -38.44 -31.98 -4.88
CA GLY A 56 -37.90 -32.13 -6.24
C GLY A 56 -37.61 -30.81 -6.97
N ALA A 57 -37.83 -29.65 -6.35
CA ALA A 57 -37.68 -28.34 -6.99
C ALA A 57 -36.26 -27.75 -6.87
N VAL A 58 -35.61 -27.98 -5.73
CA VAL A 58 -34.25 -27.52 -5.40
C VAL A 58 -33.51 -28.62 -4.64
N SER A 59 -32.19 -28.60 -4.63
CA SER A 59 -31.37 -29.52 -3.85
C SER A 59 -30.00 -28.93 -3.56
N ALA A 60 -29.34 -29.42 -2.51
CA ALA A 60 -27.97 -29.06 -2.16
C ALA A 60 -27.13 -30.32 -1.92
N HIS A 61 -25.81 -30.17 -1.85
CA HIS A 61 -24.93 -31.31 -1.56
C HIS A 61 -24.98 -31.63 -0.07
N TYR A 62 -24.93 -30.60 0.76
CA TYR A 62 -24.92 -30.72 2.21
C TYR A 62 -25.94 -29.80 2.86
N LEU A 63 -26.53 -30.27 3.96
CA LEU A 63 -27.35 -29.49 4.89
C LEU A 63 -26.72 -29.56 6.28
N VAL A 64 -26.54 -28.40 6.92
CA VAL A 64 -26.04 -28.28 8.30
C VAL A 64 -27.18 -27.76 9.19
N PRO A 65 -27.69 -28.56 10.16
CA PRO A 65 -28.77 -28.16 11.05
C PRO A 65 -28.30 -27.14 12.09
N SER A 66 -29.22 -26.62 12.90
CA SER A 66 -28.93 -25.80 14.08
C SER A 66 -29.45 -26.50 15.34
N LEU A 67 -28.74 -26.40 16.47
CA LEU A 67 -29.22 -26.89 17.78
C LEU A 67 -30.31 -26.00 18.38
N THR A 68 -30.43 -24.76 17.92
CA THR A 68 -31.48 -23.82 18.36
C THR A 68 -32.81 -24.04 17.63
N ASP A 69 -32.84 -24.94 16.65
CA ASP A 69 -34.01 -25.30 15.87
C ASP A 69 -34.83 -26.39 16.56
N ASP A 70 -36.07 -26.07 16.94
CA ASP A 70 -36.97 -26.99 17.65
C ASP A 70 -37.46 -28.16 16.78
N THR A 71 -37.24 -28.10 15.46
CA THR A 71 -37.56 -29.17 14.52
C THR A 71 -36.40 -30.14 14.25
N TYR A 72 -35.22 -29.85 14.80
CA TYR A 72 -34.08 -30.76 14.81
C TYR A 72 -34.08 -31.60 16.09
N ASP A 73 -34.29 -32.91 15.98
CA ASP A 73 -34.58 -33.80 17.11
C ASP A 73 -33.34 -34.42 17.77
N LYS A 74 -32.13 -34.07 17.31
CA LYS A 74 -30.87 -34.64 17.82
C LYS A 74 -30.20 -33.69 18.80
N SER A 75 -29.53 -34.28 19.80
CA SER A 75 -28.76 -33.54 20.81
C SER A 75 -27.36 -33.12 20.36
N SER A 76 -26.95 -33.47 19.14
CA SER A 76 -25.66 -33.10 18.55
C SER A 76 -25.83 -32.83 17.05
N LEU A 77 -25.05 -31.89 16.51
CA LEU A 77 -25.07 -31.57 15.08
C LEU A 77 -24.49 -32.71 14.25
N GLU A 78 -25.16 -33.01 13.14
CA GLU A 78 -24.71 -33.94 12.12
C GLU A 78 -24.84 -33.29 10.74
N ILE A 79 -23.84 -33.50 9.88
CA ILE A 79 -23.91 -33.07 8.47
C ILE A 79 -24.77 -34.07 7.70
N ILE A 80 -25.76 -33.57 6.97
CA ILE A 80 -26.60 -34.40 6.11
C ILE A 80 -26.15 -34.21 4.65
N GLN A 81 -25.60 -35.27 4.05
CA GLN A 81 -25.34 -35.28 2.61
C GLN A 81 -26.62 -35.65 1.86
N LEU A 82 -27.11 -34.73 1.03
CA LEU A 82 -28.35 -34.90 0.25
C LEU A 82 -28.07 -35.30 -1.20
N VAL A 83 -26.97 -34.79 -1.78
CA VAL A 83 -26.53 -35.11 -3.13
C VAL A 83 -25.04 -35.43 -3.10
N ASP A 84 -24.65 -36.54 -3.72
CA ASP A 84 -23.24 -36.91 -3.93
C ASP A 84 -22.54 -35.85 -4.79
N GLU A 85 -21.33 -35.43 -4.44
CA GLU A 85 -20.60 -34.35 -5.14
C GLU A 85 -20.23 -34.67 -6.60
N SER A 86 -20.27 -35.95 -7.00
CA SER A 86 -20.14 -36.35 -8.41
C SER A 86 -21.41 -36.09 -9.22
N GLN A 87 -22.53 -35.85 -8.53
CA GLN A 87 -23.82 -35.53 -9.10
C GLN A 87 -24.10 -34.04 -8.99
N ARG A 88 -25.08 -33.59 -9.78
CA ARG A 88 -25.46 -32.20 -9.86
C ARG A 88 -26.56 -31.88 -8.85
N ALA A 89 -26.32 -30.94 -7.94
CA ALA A 89 -27.37 -30.34 -7.10
C ALA A 89 -27.95 -29.05 -7.74
N TRP A 90 -29.23 -28.76 -7.53
CA TRP A 90 -29.90 -27.54 -8.01
C TRP A 90 -30.00 -26.51 -6.87
N HIS A 91 -28.86 -25.94 -6.46
CA HIS A 91 -28.77 -24.98 -5.35
C HIS A 91 -28.51 -23.54 -5.83
N ALA A 92 -27.66 -23.37 -6.85
CA ALA A 92 -27.25 -22.05 -7.33
C ALA A 92 -28.35 -21.34 -8.15
N GLY A 93 -29.18 -22.09 -8.89
CA GLY A 93 -30.17 -21.53 -9.82
C GLY A 93 -29.51 -20.73 -10.95
N TYR A 94 -30.11 -19.62 -11.41
CA TYR A 94 -29.44 -18.67 -12.30
C TYR A 94 -28.34 -17.94 -11.53
N SER A 95 -27.09 -18.15 -11.95
CA SER A 95 -25.91 -17.69 -11.24
C SER A 95 -24.75 -17.38 -12.19
N HIS A 96 -23.86 -16.50 -11.74
CA HIS A 96 -22.62 -16.16 -12.42
C HIS A 96 -21.49 -15.84 -11.43
N TRP A 97 -20.29 -16.34 -11.69
CA TRP A 97 -19.09 -15.95 -10.94
C TRP A 97 -17.85 -16.13 -11.80
N GLN A 98 -16.97 -15.13 -11.83
CA GLN A 98 -15.67 -15.17 -12.52
C GLN A 98 -15.76 -15.73 -13.95
N GLY A 99 -16.74 -15.27 -14.74
CA GLY A 99 -16.91 -15.68 -16.13
C GLY A 99 -17.62 -17.02 -16.34
N ARG A 100 -18.08 -17.70 -15.28
CA ARG A 100 -18.86 -18.94 -15.36
C ARG A 100 -20.33 -18.66 -15.07
N ASP A 101 -21.23 -19.09 -15.94
CA ASP A 101 -22.66 -19.13 -15.68
C ASP A 101 -23.12 -20.55 -15.26
N ASN A 102 -24.31 -20.67 -14.69
CA ASN A 102 -24.93 -21.95 -14.27
C ASN A 102 -24.05 -22.78 -13.32
N LEU A 103 -23.70 -22.18 -12.17
CA LEU A 103 -22.77 -22.81 -11.24
C LEU A 103 -23.25 -24.15 -10.66
N ASN A 104 -24.55 -24.49 -10.77
CA ASN A 104 -25.09 -25.80 -10.37
C ASN A 104 -24.26 -26.98 -10.93
N ASP A 105 -23.65 -26.82 -12.11
CA ASP A 105 -22.91 -27.88 -12.80
C ASP A 105 -21.47 -28.09 -12.32
N THR A 106 -20.92 -27.10 -11.60
CA THR A 106 -19.48 -26.98 -11.29
C THR A 106 -19.22 -26.51 -9.86
N SER A 107 -20.21 -26.57 -8.97
CA SER A 107 -20.05 -26.14 -7.58
C SER A 107 -20.64 -27.13 -6.59
N ILE A 108 -20.08 -27.10 -5.38
CA ILE A 108 -20.67 -27.74 -4.20
C ILE A 108 -21.47 -26.70 -3.42
N GLY A 109 -22.61 -27.12 -2.88
CA GLY A 109 -23.55 -26.26 -2.16
C GLY A 109 -23.75 -26.75 -0.74
N ILE A 110 -23.49 -25.89 0.23
CA ILE A 110 -23.76 -26.13 1.65
C ILE A 110 -24.92 -25.24 2.07
N GLU A 111 -26.04 -25.85 2.44
CA GLU A 111 -27.20 -25.19 3.02
C GLU A 111 -27.06 -25.19 4.55
N ILE A 112 -27.19 -24.02 5.16
CA ILE A 112 -27.03 -23.85 6.60
C ILE A 112 -28.38 -23.42 7.16
N VAL A 113 -28.92 -24.19 8.11
CA VAL A 113 -30.22 -23.88 8.71
C VAL A 113 -30.11 -22.56 9.47
N ASN A 114 -30.74 -21.53 8.92
CA ASN A 114 -30.87 -20.22 9.54
C ASN A 114 -32.12 -19.49 8.99
N GLU A 115 -32.81 -18.71 9.84
CA GLU A 115 -34.13 -18.14 9.55
C GLU A 115 -34.12 -16.60 9.65
N PRO A 116 -33.75 -15.86 8.59
CA PRO A 116 -33.82 -14.41 8.59
C PRO A 116 -35.27 -13.91 8.63
N LEU A 117 -35.51 -12.86 9.41
CA LEU A 117 -36.82 -12.23 9.55
C LEU A 117 -36.93 -11.05 8.58
N CYS A 118 -37.52 -11.28 7.42
CA CYS A 118 -37.72 -10.26 6.40
C CYS A 118 -39.12 -9.63 6.49
N LYS A 119 -39.20 -8.30 6.68
CA LYS A 119 -40.47 -7.55 6.58
C LYS A 119 -40.93 -7.55 5.12
N GLN A 120 -42.09 -8.16 4.86
CA GLN A 120 -42.68 -8.27 3.52
C GLN A 120 -43.43 -6.99 3.11
N ASP A 121 -43.30 -6.61 1.84
CA ASP A 121 -44.40 -5.95 1.12
C ASP A 121 -45.52 -6.98 0.92
N ILE A 122 -46.75 -6.57 1.24
CA ILE A 122 -47.92 -7.40 1.57
C ILE A 122 -48.45 -8.28 0.40
N LEU A 123 -47.82 -8.34 -0.78
CA LEU A 123 -48.51 -8.81 -1.99
C LEU A 123 -48.10 -10.14 -2.63
N GLU A 124 -46.96 -10.79 -2.33
CA GLU A 124 -46.66 -12.09 -2.98
C GLU A 124 -45.96 -13.10 -2.07
N ARG A 125 -46.72 -14.05 -1.50
CA ARG A 125 -46.19 -15.29 -0.91
C ARG A 125 -45.86 -16.30 -2.02
N ASN A 126 -44.70 -16.18 -2.65
CA ASN A 126 -44.15 -17.30 -3.42
C ASN A 126 -43.55 -18.32 -2.45
N PHE A 127 -44.13 -19.53 -2.42
CA PHE A 127 -43.79 -20.62 -1.51
C PHE A 127 -42.40 -21.24 -1.75
N PHE A 128 -41.76 -20.90 -2.88
CA PHE A 128 -40.42 -21.35 -3.25
C PHE A 128 -39.64 -20.18 -3.86
N GLY A 129 -38.49 -19.84 -3.28
CA GLY A 129 -37.43 -19.09 -3.97
C GLY A 129 -37.67 -17.62 -4.29
N GLY A 130 -38.16 -16.81 -3.35
CA GLY A 130 -38.29 -15.36 -3.57
C GLY A 130 -37.98 -14.52 -2.33
N GLU A 131 -36.71 -14.37 -1.97
CA GLU A 131 -36.24 -13.46 -0.91
C GLU A 131 -36.15 -11.99 -1.36
N PHE A 132 -36.42 -11.69 -2.64
CA PHE A 132 -36.17 -10.36 -3.21
C PHE A 132 -37.41 -9.46 -3.34
N GLY A 133 -37.21 -8.19 -2.99
CA GLY A 133 -38.08 -7.04 -3.24
C GLY A 133 -37.29 -5.77 -2.85
N ASP A 134 -37.46 -4.67 -3.59
CA ASP A 134 -36.61 -3.46 -3.48
C ASP A 134 -36.59 -2.82 -2.07
N TYR A 135 -37.55 -3.17 -1.21
CA TYR A 135 -37.73 -2.63 0.15
C TYR A 135 -37.72 -3.68 1.27
N ARG A 136 -37.26 -4.91 1.00
CA ARG A 136 -37.31 -5.99 2.00
C ARG A 136 -36.19 -5.86 3.04
N GLN A 137 -36.51 -5.29 4.19
CA GLN A 137 -35.62 -5.22 5.35
C GLN A 137 -35.61 -6.58 6.05
N CYS A 138 -34.47 -7.27 6.02
CA CYS A 138 -34.25 -8.54 6.71
C CYS A 138 -33.40 -8.31 7.95
N GLU A 139 -33.83 -8.91 9.06
CA GLU A 139 -33.00 -9.13 10.23
C GLU A 139 -32.33 -10.50 10.10
N PHE A 140 -31.01 -10.53 10.15
CA PHE A 140 -30.22 -11.75 9.98
C PHE A 140 -29.78 -12.24 11.36
N PRO A 141 -30.35 -13.34 11.89
CA PRO A 141 -29.90 -13.93 13.14
C PRO A 141 -28.47 -14.45 13.01
N GLN A 142 -27.74 -14.39 14.12
CA GLN A 142 -26.42 -14.98 14.24
C GLN A 142 -26.49 -16.50 14.07
N PHE A 143 -25.48 -17.06 13.42
CA PHE A 143 -25.31 -18.49 13.32
C PHE A 143 -24.77 -19.06 14.64
N ASP A 144 -25.15 -20.30 14.96
CA ASP A 144 -24.67 -20.96 16.16
C ASP A 144 -23.17 -21.30 16.05
N GLU A 145 -22.39 -21.14 17.13
CA GLU A 145 -20.93 -21.34 17.10
C GLU A 145 -20.57 -22.80 16.74
N GLU A 146 -21.28 -23.79 17.30
CA GLU A 146 -21.04 -25.20 16.99
C GLU A 146 -21.42 -25.52 15.53
N GLN A 147 -22.46 -24.84 15.02
CA GLN A 147 -22.86 -24.92 13.62
C GLN A 147 -21.76 -24.39 12.69
N ILE A 148 -21.19 -23.22 12.98
CA ILE A 148 -20.12 -22.62 12.18
C ILE A 148 -18.84 -23.45 12.22
N GLU A 149 -18.46 -23.99 13.39
CA GLU A 149 -17.33 -24.91 13.48
C GLU A 149 -17.51 -26.13 12.56
N LEU A 150 -18.73 -26.68 12.50
CA LEU A 150 -19.04 -27.82 11.66
C LEU A 150 -18.99 -27.46 10.17
N VAL A 151 -19.46 -26.26 9.80
CA VAL A 151 -19.33 -25.71 8.45
C VAL A 151 -17.87 -25.54 8.06
N VAL A 152 -17.01 -25.01 8.94
CA VAL A 152 -15.56 -24.87 8.70
C VAL A 152 -14.91 -26.23 8.47
N LYS A 153 -15.23 -27.24 9.32
CA LYS A 153 -14.71 -28.61 9.18
C LYS A 153 -15.13 -29.22 7.83
N LEU A 154 -16.40 -29.08 7.45
CA LEU A 154 -16.92 -29.55 6.17
C LEU A 154 -16.28 -28.84 4.98
N ALA A 155 -16.16 -27.52 5.04
CA ALA A 155 -15.55 -26.72 3.98
C ALA A 155 -14.09 -27.12 3.75
N LYS A 156 -13.30 -27.28 4.82
CA LYS A 156 -11.90 -27.77 4.73
C LYS A 156 -11.81 -29.15 4.09
N ASP A 157 -12.69 -30.07 4.50
CA ASP A 157 -12.74 -31.41 3.93
C ASP A 157 -13.06 -31.37 2.42
N ILE A 158 -14.06 -30.59 2.01
CA ILE A 158 -14.41 -30.38 0.60
C ILE A 158 -13.24 -29.78 -0.18
N LEU A 159 -12.61 -28.72 0.33
CA LEU A 159 -11.47 -28.07 -0.33
C LEU A 159 -10.27 -29.01 -0.47
N SER A 160 -10.05 -29.91 0.50
CA SER A 160 -9.00 -30.94 0.40
C SER A 160 -9.27 -31.97 -0.70
N ARG A 161 -10.56 -32.26 -0.97
CA ARG A 161 -10.99 -33.18 -2.03
C ARG A 161 -11.06 -32.51 -3.41
N HIS A 162 -11.21 -31.18 -3.45
CA HIS A 162 -11.29 -30.36 -4.66
C HIS A 162 -10.26 -29.21 -4.63
N PRO A 163 -8.96 -29.50 -4.80
CA PRO A 163 -7.90 -28.49 -4.68
C PRO A 163 -7.92 -27.39 -5.75
N ASP A 164 -8.70 -27.57 -6.83
CA ASP A 164 -8.88 -26.56 -7.89
C ASP A 164 -9.90 -25.46 -7.51
N ILE A 165 -10.52 -25.54 -6.33
CA ILE A 165 -11.35 -24.45 -5.78
C ILE A 165 -10.41 -23.40 -5.18
N ASP A 166 -10.22 -22.32 -5.94
CA ASP A 166 -9.49 -21.14 -5.49
C ASP A 166 -10.20 -20.45 -4.30
N PRO A 167 -9.48 -19.83 -3.35
CA PRO A 167 -10.08 -19.07 -2.25
C PRO A 167 -11.13 -18.04 -2.70
N THR A 168 -10.93 -17.40 -3.85
CA THR A 168 -11.89 -16.43 -4.43
C THR A 168 -13.15 -17.08 -5.03
N ARG A 169 -13.25 -18.42 -4.99
CA ARG A 169 -14.39 -19.22 -5.45
C ARG A 169 -15.11 -19.94 -4.30
N VAL A 170 -14.80 -19.56 -3.06
CA VAL A 170 -15.65 -19.82 -1.90
C VAL A 170 -16.51 -18.58 -1.70
N VAL A 171 -17.81 -18.68 -2.00
CA VAL A 171 -18.69 -17.51 -2.15
C VAL A 171 -20.08 -17.75 -1.58
N GLY A 172 -20.81 -16.68 -1.28
CA GLY A 172 -22.21 -16.76 -0.90
C GLY A 172 -23.12 -16.93 -2.11
N HIS A 173 -24.38 -17.33 -1.88
CA HIS A 173 -25.39 -17.29 -2.94
C HIS A 173 -25.65 -15.86 -3.44
N SER A 174 -25.56 -14.88 -2.54
CA SER A 174 -25.63 -13.45 -2.81
C SER A 174 -24.56 -13.01 -3.83
N ASP A 175 -23.35 -13.55 -3.75
CA ASP A 175 -22.26 -13.15 -4.64
C ASP A 175 -22.51 -13.55 -6.09
N ILE A 176 -23.06 -14.75 -6.27
CA ILE A 176 -23.28 -15.33 -7.61
C ILE A 176 -24.61 -14.92 -8.22
N ALA A 177 -25.53 -14.38 -7.40
CA ALA A 177 -26.88 -13.97 -7.80
C ALA A 177 -27.33 -12.67 -7.08
N PRO A 178 -26.56 -11.57 -7.17
CA PRO A 178 -26.73 -10.37 -6.34
C PRO A 178 -28.08 -9.65 -6.50
N ALA A 179 -28.74 -9.82 -7.65
CA ALA A 179 -30.06 -9.25 -7.92
C ALA A 179 -31.23 -10.15 -7.45
N ARG A 180 -30.95 -11.33 -6.91
CA ARG A 180 -31.96 -12.35 -6.58
C ARG A 180 -31.82 -12.93 -5.18
N LYS A 181 -30.60 -12.99 -4.64
CA LYS A 181 -30.29 -13.66 -3.38
C LYS A 181 -29.52 -12.78 -2.43
N ASN A 182 -29.77 -12.98 -1.15
CA ASN A 182 -29.19 -12.23 -0.03
C ASN A 182 -28.50 -13.15 0.99
N ASP A 183 -28.50 -14.46 0.74
CA ASP A 183 -27.89 -15.47 1.60
C ASP A 183 -26.41 -15.72 1.26
N PRO A 184 -25.53 -16.04 2.23
CA PRO A 184 -25.82 -16.33 3.64
C PRO A 184 -25.98 -15.07 4.53
N GLY A 185 -25.99 -13.87 3.94
CA GLY A 185 -26.23 -12.61 4.63
C GLY A 185 -25.03 -12.06 5.40
N PRO A 186 -25.12 -10.83 5.94
CA PRO A 186 -24.03 -10.16 6.62
C PRO A 186 -23.70 -10.74 8.01
N ALA A 187 -24.59 -11.56 8.58
CA ALA A 187 -24.33 -12.25 9.85
C ALA A 187 -23.46 -13.52 9.69
N PHE A 188 -23.18 -13.94 8.45
CA PHE A 188 -22.34 -15.10 8.20
C PHE A 188 -20.86 -14.74 8.44
N PRO A 189 -20.11 -15.55 9.23
CA PRO A 189 -18.80 -15.15 9.74
C PRO A 189 -17.66 -15.40 8.74
N TRP A 190 -17.69 -14.69 7.59
CA TRP A 190 -16.70 -14.84 6.52
C TRP A 190 -15.25 -14.67 6.97
N PHE A 191 -14.97 -13.67 7.80
CA PHE A 191 -13.61 -13.44 8.31
C PHE A 191 -13.11 -14.60 9.20
N GLU A 192 -13.99 -15.20 10.00
CA GLU A 192 -13.65 -16.37 10.83
C GLU A 192 -13.29 -17.57 9.95
N LEU A 193 -14.08 -17.83 8.90
CA LEU A 193 -13.77 -18.87 7.91
C LEU A 193 -12.41 -18.62 7.26
N TYR A 194 -12.13 -17.38 6.85
CA TYR A 194 -10.84 -17.01 6.27
C TYR A 194 -9.67 -17.24 7.24
N GLN A 195 -9.81 -16.85 8.52
CA GLN A 195 -8.79 -17.11 9.55
C GLN A 195 -8.52 -18.61 9.71
N GLN A 196 -9.52 -19.45 9.43
CA GLN A 196 -9.41 -20.89 9.42
C GLN A 196 -8.85 -21.44 8.10
N GLY A 197 -8.59 -20.63 7.08
CA GLY A 197 -8.08 -21.03 5.77
C GLY A 197 -9.17 -21.39 4.75
N VAL A 198 -10.39 -20.89 4.94
CA VAL A 198 -11.53 -21.10 4.04
C VAL A 198 -11.94 -19.77 3.40
N GLY A 199 -11.80 -19.66 2.07
CA GLY A 199 -12.20 -18.48 1.31
C GLY A 199 -11.19 -17.34 1.33
N ALA A 200 -11.58 -16.22 0.73
CA ALA A 200 -10.73 -15.05 0.53
C ALA A 200 -11.05 -13.93 1.54
N TRP A 201 -10.03 -13.14 1.88
CA TRP A 201 -10.15 -11.88 2.63
C TRP A 201 -9.02 -10.92 2.22
N TYR A 202 -9.23 -9.61 2.39
CA TYR A 202 -8.20 -8.60 2.12
C TYR A 202 -7.19 -8.51 3.28
N GLU A 203 -5.98 -8.01 3.01
CA GLU A 203 -5.03 -7.68 4.06
C GLU A 203 -5.31 -6.27 4.62
N GLN A 204 -5.23 -6.13 5.94
CA GLN A 204 -5.62 -4.89 6.63
C GLN A 204 -4.70 -3.71 6.26
N GLU A 205 -3.40 -3.96 6.12
CA GLU A 205 -2.42 -2.93 5.74
C GLU A 205 -2.70 -2.37 4.33
N THR A 206 -2.90 -3.26 3.34
CA THR A 206 -3.25 -2.86 1.97
C THR A 206 -4.60 -2.14 1.92
N PHE A 207 -5.58 -2.57 2.71
CA PHE A 207 -6.86 -1.88 2.85
C PHE A 207 -6.67 -0.43 3.35
N GLU A 208 -5.89 -0.24 4.42
CA GLU A 208 -5.63 1.09 5.00
C GLU A 208 -4.88 2.00 4.01
N GLN A 209 -3.95 1.45 3.22
CA GLN A 209 -3.26 2.20 2.16
C GLN A 209 -4.23 2.70 1.09
N TYR A 210 -5.10 1.83 0.58
CA TYR A 210 -6.12 2.25 -0.41
C TYR A 210 -7.16 3.19 0.18
N GLN A 211 -7.54 2.99 1.44
CA GLN A 211 -8.43 3.91 2.14
C GLN A 211 -7.82 5.31 2.19
N ALA A 212 -6.58 5.45 2.68
CA ALA A 212 -5.90 6.74 2.74
C ALA A 212 -5.77 7.41 1.36
N MET A 213 -5.44 6.61 0.33
CA MET A 213 -5.37 7.07 -1.05
C MET A 213 -6.72 7.61 -1.57
N PHE A 214 -7.81 6.88 -1.33
CA PHE A 214 -9.15 7.25 -1.78
C PHE A 214 -9.80 8.34 -0.92
N GLU A 215 -9.36 8.56 0.31
CA GLU A 215 -9.71 9.73 1.13
C GLU A 215 -9.13 11.03 0.55
N ILE A 216 -7.91 10.99 0.02
CA ILE A 216 -7.29 12.14 -0.65
C ILE A 216 -7.99 12.43 -1.97
N HIS A 217 -8.21 11.40 -2.80
CA HIS A 217 -8.90 11.54 -4.07
C HIS A 217 -9.97 10.46 -4.26
N PRO A 218 -11.26 10.80 -4.01
CA PRO A 218 -12.35 9.85 -4.14
C PRO A 218 -12.49 9.28 -5.56
N PRO A 219 -12.45 7.95 -5.71
CA PRO A 219 -12.61 7.30 -7.02
C PRO A 219 -14.03 7.43 -7.59
N ALA A 220 -14.12 7.48 -8.93
CA ALA A 220 -15.41 7.46 -9.63
C ALA A 220 -16.11 6.10 -9.51
N LEU A 221 -17.45 6.09 -9.49
CA LEU A 221 -18.26 4.86 -9.39
C LEU A 221 -17.99 3.86 -10.52
N ALA A 222 -17.69 4.33 -11.73
CA ALA A 222 -17.31 3.48 -12.85
C ALA A 222 -16.05 2.65 -12.56
N LEU A 223 -15.14 3.16 -11.72
CA LEU A 223 -13.96 2.43 -11.28
C LEU A 223 -14.34 1.28 -10.34
N LEU A 224 -15.25 1.52 -9.39
CA LEU A 224 -15.76 0.47 -8.49
C LEU A 224 -16.43 -0.67 -9.27
N GLN A 225 -17.32 -0.33 -10.20
CA GLN A 225 -18.00 -1.33 -11.03
C GLN A 225 -16.99 -2.18 -11.82
N ARG A 226 -15.91 -1.57 -12.30
CA ARG A 226 -14.84 -2.28 -13.00
C ARG A 226 -14.02 -3.16 -12.06
N ALA A 227 -13.72 -2.68 -10.86
CA ALA A 227 -13.05 -3.47 -9.84
C ALA A 227 -13.89 -4.70 -9.44
N LEU A 228 -15.20 -4.53 -9.16
CA LEU A 228 -16.11 -5.63 -8.86
C LEU A 228 -16.23 -6.64 -10.02
N LEU A 229 -16.26 -6.15 -11.26
CA LEU A 229 -16.22 -7.01 -12.46
C LEU A 229 -14.94 -7.84 -12.50
N PHE A 230 -13.78 -7.22 -12.26
CA PHE A 230 -12.50 -7.92 -12.26
C PHE A 230 -12.40 -8.91 -11.10
N TYR A 231 -12.92 -8.59 -9.93
CA TYR A 231 -12.96 -9.52 -8.80
C TYR A 231 -13.77 -10.78 -9.13
N GLY A 232 -14.96 -10.63 -9.71
CA GLY A 232 -15.73 -11.79 -10.20
C GLY A 232 -17.22 -11.60 -10.43
N TYR A 233 -17.78 -10.44 -10.09
CA TYR A 233 -19.22 -10.20 -10.20
C TYR A 233 -19.69 -9.99 -11.64
N LYS A 234 -20.92 -10.42 -11.93
CA LYS A 234 -21.61 -10.07 -13.18
C LYS A 234 -22.18 -8.65 -13.08
N ILE A 235 -21.42 -7.67 -13.53
CA ILE A 235 -21.83 -6.26 -13.48
C ILE A 235 -21.42 -5.53 -14.77
N LYS A 236 -22.25 -4.59 -15.23
CA LYS A 236 -21.89 -3.67 -16.32
C LYS A 236 -21.33 -2.38 -15.75
N VAL A 237 -20.31 -1.82 -16.41
CA VAL A 237 -19.75 -0.51 -16.05
C VAL A 237 -20.60 0.58 -16.68
N THR A 238 -21.55 1.14 -15.93
CA THR A 238 -22.46 2.21 -16.35
C THR A 238 -22.06 3.59 -15.83
N GLY A 239 -21.29 3.65 -14.74
CA GLY A 239 -20.96 4.88 -14.02
C GLY A 239 -22.07 5.39 -13.11
N GLU A 240 -23.22 4.71 -13.06
CA GLU A 240 -24.40 5.10 -12.29
C GLU A 240 -24.72 4.09 -11.17
N LEU A 241 -25.30 4.55 -10.06
CA LEU A 241 -25.74 3.70 -8.95
C LEU A 241 -27.09 3.04 -9.27
N ASP A 242 -27.13 2.30 -10.37
CA ASP A 242 -28.29 1.56 -10.86
C ASP A 242 -28.59 0.30 -10.01
N ALA A 243 -29.72 -0.36 -10.27
CA ALA A 243 -30.17 -1.51 -9.48
C ALA A 243 -29.19 -2.70 -9.50
N GLN A 244 -28.49 -2.96 -10.62
CA GLN A 244 -27.45 -4.00 -10.67
C GLN A 244 -26.27 -3.63 -9.77
N THR A 245 -25.86 -2.36 -9.76
CA THR A 245 -24.72 -1.87 -8.99
C THR A 245 -25.03 -1.94 -7.51
N GLN A 246 -26.22 -1.51 -7.10
CA GLN A 246 -26.71 -1.62 -5.73
C GLN A 246 -26.75 -3.07 -5.24
N GLY A 247 -27.25 -3.99 -6.07
CA GLY A 247 -27.30 -5.42 -5.74
C GLY A 247 -25.89 -6.01 -5.54
N VAL A 248 -24.96 -5.69 -6.44
CA VAL A 248 -23.57 -6.18 -6.36
C VAL A 248 -22.84 -5.58 -5.17
N ILE A 249 -22.97 -4.29 -4.92
CA ILE A 249 -22.35 -3.61 -3.76
C ILE A 249 -22.85 -4.24 -2.46
N ARG A 250 -24.16 -4.49 -2.35
CA ARG A 250 -24.75 -5.13 -1.17
C ARG A 250 -24.21 -6.55 -0.96
N ALA A 251 -24.17 -7.36 -2.02
CA ALA A 251 -23.62 -8.71 -1.95
C ALA A 251 -22.15 -8.71 -1.53
N PHE A 252 -21.34 -7.83 -2.13
CA PHE A 252 -19.94 -7.63 -1.77
C PHE A 252 -19.78 -7.23 -0.29
N LYS A 253 -20.59 -6.29 0.19
CA LYS A 253 -20.56 -5.85 1.59
C LYS A 253 -21.00 -6.94 2.56
N PHE A 254 -22.01 -7.76 2.21
CA PHE A 254 -22.37 -8.92 3.03
C PHE A 254 -21.22 -9.90 3.23
N HIS A 255 -20.35 -10.02 2.23
CA HIS A 255 -19.19 -10.89 2.29
C HIS A 255 -18.02 -10.21 3.03
N PHE A 256 -17.57 -9.05 2.56
CA PHE A 256 -16.28 -8.46 2.96
C PHE A 256 -16.39 -7.28 3.92
N LEU A 257 -17.56 -6.65 4.06
CA LEU A 257 -17.79 -5.48 4.91
C LEU A 257 -19.12 -5.61 5.68
N PRO A 258 -19.31 -6.68 6.49
CA PRO A 258 -20.61 -7.01 7.08
C PRO A 258 -21.14 -5.94 8.05
N ASN A 259 -20.28 -5.05 8.54
CA ASN A 259 -20.65 -3.91 9.38
C ASN A 259 -21.30 -2.75 8.61
N GLU A 260 -21.23 -2.74 7.27
CA GLU A 260 -21.84 -1.74 6.40
C GLU A 260 -22.73 -2.39 5.33
N PRO A 261 -23.78 -3.16 5.69
CA PRO A 261 -24.50 -4.06 4.77
C PRO A 261 -25.47 -3.34 3.80
N ASP A 262 -25.30 -2.04 3.59
CA ASP A 262 -26.13 -1.26 2.67
C ASP A 262 -25.70 -1.45 1.19
N ALA A 263 -26.42 -0.79 0.29
CA ALA A 263 -26.11 -0.79 -1.14
C ALA A 263 -25.35 0.48 -1.57
N VAL A 264 -24.76 1.21 -0.62
CA VAL A 264 -24.11 2.50 -0.86
C VAL A 264 -22.60 2.29 -0.94
N PRO A 265 -21.92 2.79 -2.00
CA PRO A 265 -20.47 2.75 -2.06
C PRO A 265 -19.87 3.75 -1.06
N THR A 266 -18.97 3.27 -0.21
CA THR A 266 -18.15 4.05 0.72
C THR A 266 -16.68 3.90 0.35
N ILE A 267 -15.79 4.75 0.87
CA ILE A 267 -14.34 4.62 0.64
C ILE A 267 -13.85 3.22 1.05
N THR A 268 -14.39 2.67 2.14
CA THR A 268 -14.11 1.31 2.60
C THR A 268 -14.53 0.26 1.56
N THR A 269 -15.64 0.44 0.83
CA THR A 269 -16.00 -0.42 -0.31
C THR A 269 -14.91 -0.43 -1.40
N TYR A 270 -14.38 0.74 -1.77
CA TYR A 270 -13.32 0.83 -2.78
C TYR A 270 -12.02 0.21 -2.27
N ALA A 271 -11.62 0.53 -1.04
CA ALA A 271 -10.40 0.01 -0.44
C ALA A 271 -10.42 -1.52 -0.33
N ALA A 272 -11.54 -2.11 0.13
CA ALA A 272 -11.69 -3.55 0.24
C ALA A 272 -11.57 -4.26 -1.12
N VAL A 273 -12.25 -3.77 -2.17
CA VAL A 273 -12.17 -4.44 -3.48
C VAL A 273 -10.79 -4.27 -4.12
N PHE A 274 -10.11 -3.13 -3.94
CA PHE A 274 -8.75 -2.95 -4.44
C PHE A 274 -7.74 -3.83 -3.71
N ALA A 275 -7.84 -3.94 -2.38
CA ALA A 275 -6.98 -4.82 -1.59
C ALA A 275 -7.21 -6.31 -1.94
N LEU A 276 -8.45 -6.72 -2.22
CA LEU A 276 -8.74 -8.07 -2.72
C LEU A 276 -8.15 -8.31 -4.11
N ILE A 277 -8.25 -7.32 -5.01
CA ILE A 277 -7.69 -7.44 -6.36
C ILE A 277 -6.17 -7.50 -6.32
N GLU A 278 -5.50 -6.65 -5.54
CA GLU A 278 -4.06 -6.71 -5.39
C GLU A 278 -3.59 -8.08 -4.92
N ARG A 279 -4.29 -8.66 -3.95
CA ARG A 279 -3.91 -9.95 -3.38
C ARG A 279 -4.17 -11.14 -4.29
N TYR A 280 -5.32 -11.19 -4.94
CA TYR A 280 -5.78 -12.40 -5.63
C TYR A 280 -5.86 -12.27 -7.15
N ARG A 281 -5.83 -11.04 -7.69
CA ARG A 281 -6.12 -10.72 -9.10
C ARG A 281 -5.22 -9.57 -9.60
N GLU A 282 -3.95 -9.60 -9.22
CA GLU A 282 -2.94 -8.56 -9.46
C GLU A 282 -2.85 -8.18 -10.95
N GLU A 283 -3.14 -9.11 -11.86
CA GLU A 283 -3.11 -8.88 -13.31
C GLU A 283 -4.05 -7.76 -13.78
N TYR A 284 -5.10 -7.42 -13.00
CA TYR A 284 -6.02 -6.32 -13.30
C TYR A 284 -5.65 -5.01 -12.59
N LEU A 285 -4.79 -5.06 -11.56
CA LEU A 285 -4.53 -3.93 -10.68
C LEU A 285 -3.96 -2.75 -11.46
N ARG A 286 -2.99 -3.00 -12.35
CA ARG A 286 -2.36 -1.96 -13.18
C ARG A 286 -3.39 -1.17 -13.99
N SER A 287 -4.36 -1.85 -14.60
CA SER A 287 -5.39 -1.19 -15.39
C SER A 287 -6.33 -0.34 -14.54
N LEU A 288 -6.62 -0.76 -13.30
CA LEU A 288 -7.46 -0.01 -12.37
C LEU A 288 -6.74 1.23 -11.85
N LEU A 289 -5.51 1.07 -11.39
CA LEU A 289 -4.69 2.17 -10.89
C LEU A 289 -4.45 3.21 -11.97
N SER A 290 -4.05 2.80 -13.18
CA SER A 290 -3.87 3.73 -14.30
C SER A 290 -5.13 4.56 -14.57
N ARG A 291 -6.32 3.93 -14.53
CA ARG A 291 -7.59 4.65 -14.70
C ARG A 291 -7.86 5.62 -13.55
N TYR A 292 -7.67 5.18 -12.30
CA TYR A 292 -7.83 6.03 -11.13
C TYR A 292 -6.98 7.29 -11.24
N PHE A 293 -5.68 7.13 -11.53
CA PHE A 293 -4.77 8.27 -11.65
C PHE A 293 -5.09 9.19 -12.82
N ASN A 294 -5.56 8.64 -13.94
CA ASN A 294 -5.98 9.46 -15.08
C ASN A 294 -7.24 10.27 -14.75
N ASP A 295 -8.22 9.66 -14.08
CA ASP A 295 -9.43 10.36 -13.62
C ASP A 295 -9.05 11.45 -12.59
N ALA A 296 -8.11 11.16 -11.68
CA ALA A 296 -7.62 12.10 -10.68
C ALA A 296 -6.89 13.30 -11.28
N TYR A 297 -6.06 13.06 -12.29
CA TYR A 297 -5.30 14.10 -12.98
C TYR A 297 -6.21 15.11 -13.71
N VAL A 298 -7.33 14.66 -14.27
CA VAL A 298 -8.32 15.54 -14.92
C VAL A 298 -9.01 16.46 -13.91
N VAL A 299 -9.31 15.96 -12.70
CA VAL A 299 -9.96 16.75 -11.63
C VAL A 299 -9.03 17.84 -11.08
N LEU A 300 -7.72 17.58 -11.03
CA LEU A 300 -6.73 18.53 -10.51
C LEU A 300 -6.38 19.66 -11.51
N GLY A 301 -7.07 19.73 -12.66
CA GLY A 301 -6.80 20.66 -13.77
C GLY A 301 -7.92 21.64 -14.16
N GLY A 302 -8.93 21.90 -13.33
CA GLY A 302 -9.94 22.93 -13.65
C GLY A 302 -11.05 23.15 -12.61
N GLN A 303 -10.87 24.20 -11.79
CA GLN A 303 -11.83 24.84 -10.85
C GLN A 303 -12.18 24.13 -9.52
N GLN A 304 -12.44 24.97 -8.51
CA GLN A 304 -12.31 24.81 -7.06
C GLN A 304 -13.67 24.63 -6.30
N VAL A 305 -13.57 24.33 -4.98
CA VAL A 305 -14.57 24.46 -3.85
C VAL A 305 -15.37 23.16 -3.51
N ALA A 306 -15.60 22.67 -2.27
CA ALA A 306 -15.49 23.12 -0.86
C ALA A 306 -15.38 21.94 0.17
N ASP A 307 -15.02 22.29 1.42
CA ASP A 307 -14.98 21.51 2.69
C ASP A 307 -16.36 21.04 3.24
N ASP A 308 -16.43 19.97 4.08
CA ASP A 308 -16.65 20.00 5.56
C ASP A 308 -17.06 18.65 6.27
N VAL A 309 -16.54 18.47 7.51
CA VAL A 309 -17.04 17.77 8.75
C VAL A 309 -17.15 16.23 8.91
N LEU A 310 -16.50 15.70 9.97
CA LEU A 310 -16.74 14.40 10.64
C LEU A 310 -17.15 14.61 12.13
N THR A 311 -17.99 13.72 12.70
CA THR A 311 -18.61 13.88 14.05
C THR A 311 -18.34 12.74 15.05
N ASP A 312 -18.45 13.07 16.34
CA ASP A 312 -18.16 12.33 17.60
C ASP A 312 -18.76 10.91 17.82
N SER A 313 -19.47 10.33 16.85
CA SER A 313 -20.13 9.02 16.98
C SER A 313 -19.18 7.82 16.91
N GLU A 314 -18.00 7.99 16.32
CA GLU A 314 -17.02 6.92 16.09
C GLU A 314 -16.25 6.52 17.36
N ARG A 315 -16.34 7.34 18.40
CA ARG A 315 -15.57 7.17 19.65
C ARG A 315 -16.13 6.12 20.61
N LEU A 316 -17.37 5.66 20.42
CA LEU A 316 -18.09 4.86 21.41
C LEU A 316 -18.12 3.34 21.12
N ALA A 317 -17.68 2.89 19.94
CA ALA A 317 -17.84 1.50 19.52
C ALA A 317 -16.69 0.54 19.92
N GLN A 318 -15.56 1.04 20.43
CA GLN A 318 -14.33 0.23 20.62
C GLN A 318 -14.20 -0.49 21.98
N GLN A 319 -15.25 -0.58 22.80
CA GLN A 319 -15.06 -0.79 24.25
C GLN A 319 -15.35 -2.17 24.87
N SER A 320 -15.46 -3.29 24.13
CA SER A 320 -15.67 -4.59 24.82
C SER A 320 -15.10 -5.81 24.11
N LEU A 321 -13.93 -6.27 24.60
CA LEU A 321 -13.46 -7.66 24.78
C LEU A 321 -11.92 -7.64 24.83
N ARG A 322 -11.30 -7.70 26.01
CA ARG A 322 -9.83 -7.77 26.14
C ARG A 322 -9.42 -8.95 27.00
N GLN A 323 -8.76 -9.93 26.38
CA GLN A 323 -7.95 -10.94 27.05
C GLN A 323 -6.80 -10.24 27.79
N LYS A 324 -6.42 -10.77 28.96
CA LYS A 324 -5.33 -10.22 29.79
C LYS A 324 -3.98 -10.37 29.07
N ILE A 325 -3.34 -9.27 28.70
CA ILE A 325 -2.03 -9.25 28.02
C ILE A 325 -0.98 -8.87 29.06
N THR A 326 -0.03 -9.74 29.39
CA THR A 326 1.00 -9.47 30.43
C THR A 326 2.34 -8.99 29.85
N GLU A 327 2.49 -9.00 28.53
CA GLU A 327 3.70 -8.58 27.82
C GLU A 327 3.35 -7.85 26.53
N ARG A 328 4.10 -6.79 26.22
CA ARG A 328 3.99 -6.03 24.98
C ARG A 328 5.37 -5.73 24.41
N THR A 329 5.52 -5.97 23.12
CA THR A 329 6.77 -5.74 22.40
C THR A 329 6.52 -4.76 21.27
N LEU A 330 7.41 -3.79 21.13
CA LEU A 330 7.42 -2.81 20.04
C LEU A 330 8.81 -2.85 19.41
N ALA A 331 8.88 -3.28 18.15
CA ALA A 331 10.07 -3.09 17.34
C ALA A 331 10.05 -1.69 16.74
N PHE A 332 11.18 -1.00 16.77
CA PHE A 332 11.33 0.33 16.19
C PHE A 332 12.76 0.49 15.69
N ASN A 333 12.95 1.23 14.60
CA ASN A 333 14.28 1.63 14.20
C ASN A 333 14.63 2.96 14.88
N ALA A 334 15.84 3.09 15.40
CA ALA A 334 16.31 4.33 16.01
C ALA A 334 17.78 4.57 15.68
N VAL A 335 18.20 5.82 15.82
CA VAL A 335 19.61 6.21 15.83
C VAL A 335 20.07 6.24 17.29
N THR A 336 21.31 5.85 17.55
CA THR A 336 21.91 5.93 18.89
C THR A 336 21.81 7.36 19.41
N GLY A 337 21.23 7.56 20.59
CA GLY A 337 21.08 8.88 21.21
C GLY A 337 19.71 9.53 21.10
N VAL A 338 18.78 9.03 20.27
CA VAL A 338 17.45 9.65 20.10
C VAL A 338 16.34 8.62 20.09
N SER A 339 15.60 8.55 21.20
CA SER A 339 14.27 7.92 21.26
C SER A 339 13.69 8.12 22.65
N THR A 340 12.55 8.79 22.73
CA THR A 340 11.71 8.76 23.94
C THR A 340 10.66 7.68 23.76
N LEU A 341 10.63 6.70 24.66
CA LEU A 341 9.48 5.81 24.78
C LEU A 341 8.44 6.48 25.67
N THR A 342 7.28 6.75 25.10
CA THR A 342 6.09 7.10 25.86
C THR A 342 5.27 5.84 26.09
N ILE A 343 5.01 5.54 27.36
CA ILE A 343 4.11 4.48 27.82
C ILE A 343 2.86 5.15 28.38
N LYS A 344 1.70 4.95 27.73
CA LYS A 344 0.41 5.47 28.24
C LYS A 344 -0.44 4.32 28.77
N GLN A 345 -0.93 4.46 30.00
CA GLN A 345 -1.90 3.54 30.60
C GLN A 345 -2.67 4.25 31.73
N PRO A 346 -4.03 4.19 31.77
CA PRO A 346 -4.86 4.96 32.70
C PRO A 346 -4.49 4.83 34.20
N SER A 347 -3.91 3.70 34.60
CA SER A 347 -3.48 3.42 35.98
C SER A 347 -2.02 2.96 36.05
N ILE A 348 -1.11 3.61 35.33
CA ILE A 348 0.32 3.21 35.31
C ILE A 348 0.97 3.21 36.71
N ALA A 349 0.49 4.07 37.62
CA ALA A 349 0.91 4.14 39.02
C ALA A 349 0.48 2.92 39.87
N GLU A 350 -0.49 2.13 39.38
CA GLU A 350 -1.02 0.92 40.04
C GLU A 350 -0.40 -0.37 39.48
N LEU A 351 0.65 -0.26 38.65
CA LEU A 351 1.42 -1.39 38.12
C LEU A 351 2.71 -1.57 38.92
N PRO A 352 2.68 -2.25 40.09
CA PRO A 352 3.90 -2.60 40.77
C PRO A 352 4.70 -3.55 39.86
N GLN A 353 5.93 -3.17 39.54
CA GLN A 353 6.91 -3.98 38.80
C GLN A 353 6.78 -4.02 37.26
N LEU A 354 6.55 -2.87 36.61
CA LEU A 354 6.77 -2.76 35.17
C LEU A 354 8.25 -3.02 34.84
N LYS A 355 8.55 -4.05 34.05
CA LYS A 355 9.91 -4.37 33.60
C LYS A 355 10.07 -3.97 32.15
N LEU A 356 11.08 -3.14 31.90
CA LEU A 356 11.43 -2.65 30.57
C LEU A 356 12.70 -3.36 30.09
N HIS A 357 12.64 -3.97 28.92
CA HIS A 357 13.80 -4.53 28.22
C HIS A 357 13.96 -3.84 26.87
N LEU A 358 15.14 -3.32 26.58
CA LEU A 358 15.50 -2.80 25.25
C LEU A 358 16.60 -3.68 24.66
N ASN A 359 16.35 -4.25 23.48
CA ASN A 359 17.27 -5.18 22.82
C ASN A 359 17.69 -6.34 23.73
N GLY A 360 16.76 -6.83 24.56
CA GLY A 360 16.99 -7.86 25.58
C GLY A 360 17.66 -7.37 26.87
N ARG A 361 18.15 -6.12 26.93
CA ARG A 361 18.76 -5.53 28.12
C ARG A 361 17.70 -4.92 29.04
N TYR A 362 17.70 -5.32 30.30
CA TYR A 362 16.86 -4.72 31.33
C TYR A 362 17.26 -3.26 31.60
N ILE A 363 16.27 -2.35 31.61
CA ILE A 363 16.41 -0.94 31.95
C ILE A 363 15.69 -0.70 33.29
N SER A 364 16.44 -0.21 34.28
CA SER A 364 15.85 0.21 35.57
C SER A 364 15.06 1.50 35.37
N LEU A 365 13.81 1.50 35.82
CA LEU A 365 12.95 2.68 35.84
C LEU A 365 13.09 3.33 37.22
N ASP A 366 13.81 4.46 37.31
CA ASP A 366 13.86 5.26 38.54
C ASP A 366 12.55 6.05 38.64
N PHE A 367 11.63 5.59 39.49
CA PHE A 367 10.29 6.15 39.60
C PHE A 367 10.30 7.52 40.29
N ALA A 368 10.49 8.59 39.52
CA ALA A 368 9.94 9.91 39.86
C ALA A 368 8.54 9.98 39.23
N VAL A 369 7.50 9.99 40.07
CA VAL A 369 6.10 10.07 39.65
C VAL A 369 5.89 11.35 38.83
N GLN A 370 5.85 11.22 37.51
CA GLN A 370 5.15 12.15 36.63
C GLN A 370 3.73 11.61 36.45
N GLU A 371 2.80 12.53 36.25
CA GLU A 371 1.37 12.42 36.56
C GLU A 371 0.62 11.19 36.00
N THR A 372 -0.52 10.91 36.63
CA THR A 372 -1.48 9.84 36.29
C THR A 372 -1.63 9.62 34.79
N GLY A 373 -1.19 8.45 34.30
CA GLY A 373 -1.55 7.96 32.97
C GLY A 373 -0.42 7.83 31.94
N ARG A 374 0.77 8.41 32.19
CA ARG A 374 1.86 8.49 31.20
C ARG A 374 3.24 8.37 31.86
N LEU A 375 4.11 7.53 31.30
CA LEU A 375 5.52 7.41 31.67
C LEU A 375 6.39 7.67 30.44
N GLU A 376 7.38 8.53 30.58
CA GLU A 376 8.37 8.79 29.54
C GLU A 376 9.73 8.23 29.94
N VAL A 377 10.31 7.44 29.06
CA VAL A 377 11.61 6.82 29.26
C VAL A 377 12.51 7.24 28.11
N ASP A 378 13.59 7.94 28.44
CA ASP A 378 14.67 8.21 27.47
C ASP A 378 15.40 6.90 27.17
N LEU A 379 15.24 6.39 25.94
CA LEU A 379 15.92 5.19 25.47
C LEU A 379 17.25 5.50 24.77
N GLY A 380 17.57 6.78 24.54
CA GLY A 380 18.66 7.21 23.66
C GLY A 380 20.03 6.66 24.06
N ARG A 381 20.26 6.45 25.36
CA ARG A 381 21.52 5.85 25.87
C ARG A 381 21.69 4.37 25.56
N TRP A 382 20.62 3.68 25.18
CA TRP A 382 20.58 2.23 25.02
C TRP A 382 20.12 1.79 23.63
N THR A 383 19.72 2.72 22.76
CA THR A 383 19.44 2.43 21.35
C THR A 383 20.70 2.23 20.53
N ARG A 384 20.62 1.32 19.57
CA ARG A 384 21.60 1.14 18.50
C ARG A 384 21.03 1.68 17.19
N ASN A 385 21.90 2.08 16.26
CA ASN A 385 21.49 2.38 14.89
C ASN A 385 20.74 1.18 14.28
N GLY A 386 19.68 1.45 13.54
CA GLY A 386 18.82 0.42 12.94
C GLY A 386 17.82 -0.17 13.94
N LYS A 387 17.55 -1.48 13.83
CA LYS A 387 16.45 -2.14 14.57
C LYS A 387 16.71 -2.29 16.06
N ASN A 388 15.80 -1.70 16.83
CA ASN A 388 15.65 -1.84 18.26
C ASN A 388 14.34 -2.56 18.60
N VAL A 389 14.30 -3.25 19.72
CA VAL A 389 13.09 -3.91 20.23
C VAL A 389 12.92 -3.55 21.69
N VAL A 390 11.83 -2.88 22.00
CA VAL A 390 11.45 -2.61 23.39
C VAL A 390 10.33 -3.56 23.82
N GLN A 391 10.51 -4.17 24.98
CA GLN A 391 9.58 -5.12 25.57
C GLN A 391 9.23 -4.62 26.96
N VAL A 392 7.93 -4.52 27.23
CA VAL A 392 7.37 -4.14 28.52
C VAL A 392 6.59 -5.33 29.05
N SER A 393 6.87 -5.71 30.30
CA SER A 393 6.20 -6.82 30.97
C SER A 393 5.75 -6.42 32.38
N SER A 394 4.65 -7.01 32.84
CA SER A 394 4.08 -6.79 34.17
C SER A 394 3.25 -8.01 34.62
N ASP A 395 3.12 -8.19 35.93
CA ASP A 395 2.20 -9.20 36.51
C ASP A 395 0.72 -8.78 36.39
N SER A 396 0.49 -7.49 36.11
CA SER A 396 -0.81 -6.88 35.86
C SER A 396 -1.16 -6.82 34.37
N ASP A 397 -2.43 -6.57 34.07
CA ASP A 397 -2.90 -6.48 32.68
C ASP A 397 -2.36 -5.24 31.96
N LEU A 398 -1.68 -5.46 30.84
CA LEU A 398 -1.15 -4.47 29.92
C LEU A 398 -2.05 -4.30 28.69
N SER A 399 -3.25 -4.87 28.63
CA SER A 399 -4.14 -4.74 27.46
C SER A 399 -4.35 -3.28 27.02
N ASN A 400 -4.37 -2.35 27.98
CA ASN A 400 -4.53 -0.91 27.76
C ASN A 400 -3.21 -0.12 27.66
N ILE A 401 -2.04 -0.78 27.70
CA ILE A 401 -0.76 -0.10 27.52
C ILE A 401 -0.60 0.31 26.06
N GLN A 402 -0.25 1.56 25.83
CA GLN A 402 0.17 2.07 24.53
C GLN A 402 1.66 2.37 24.61
N LEU A 403 2.45 1.72 23.75
CA LEU A 403 3.86 1.99 23.57
C LEU A 403 4.02 2.87 22.34
N GLN A 404 4.62 4.03 22.51
CA GLN A 404 4.95 4.92 21.41
C GLN A 404 6.42 5.30 21.53
N VAL A 405 7.25 4.86 20.60
CA VAL A 405 8.60 5.42 20.48
C VAL A 405 8.54 6.64 19.59
N THR A 406 9.23 7.68 20.02
CA THR A 406 8.95 9.02 19.55
C THR A 406 10.31 9.74 19.51
N GLY A 407 10.76 10.10 18.30
CA GLY A 407 12.15 10.46 18.01
C GLY A 407 12.61 10.36 16.53
N THR A 408 11.71 10.14 15.57
CA THR A 408 12.01 10.10 14.11
C THR A 408 11.21 11.13 13.30
N GLU A 409 10.53 12.05 13.99
CA GLU A 409 9.81 13.18 13.41
C GLU A 409 10.38 14.46 14.02
N LEU A 410 10.36 15.55 13.25
CA LEU A 410 10.68 16.88 13.73
C LEU A 410 9.89 17.22 14.98
N ARG A 411 10.61 17.29 16.11
CA ARG A 411 10.08 17.89 17.32
C ARG A 411 10.48 19.36 17.36
N PHE A 412 9.49 20.23 17.43
CA PHE A 412 9.72 21.59 17.89
C PHE A 412 10.02 21.52 19.37
N VAL A 413 11.25 21.84 19.76
CA VAL A 413 11.67 21.84 21.15
C VAL A 413 11.50 23.24 21.72
N GLU A 414 10.96 23.37 22.93
CA GLU A 414 11.01 24.62 23.72
C GLU A 414 12.44 24.91 24.25
N LYS A 415 13.49 24.60 23.47
CA LYS A 415 14.88 24.97 23.77
C LYS A 415 15.12 26.43 23.36
N PRO A 416 16.14 27.11 23.91
CA PRO A 416 16.49 28.43 23.43
C PRO A 416 16.78 28.34 21.92
N GLU A 417 15.98 29.08 21.16
CA GLU A 417 16.04 29.13 19.71
C GLU A 417 17.47 29.47 19.26
N LEU A 418 17.99 28.78 18.24
CA LEU A 418 19.30 29.09 17.68
C LEU A 418 19.36 30.57 17.30
N SER A 419 20.09 31.37 18.08
CA SER A 419 20.24 32.79 17.83
C SER A 419 21.11 32.99 16.59
N MET A 420 20.57 33.75 15.64
CA MET A 420 21.25 34.12 14.41
C MET A 420 21.22 35.66 14.28
N PRO A 421 21.98 36.41 15.12
CA PRO A 421 21.95 37.88 15.09
C PRO A 421 22.36 38.46 13.73
N MET A 422 23.18 37.70 12.99
CA MET A 422 23.59 38.02 11.63
C MET A 422 22.43 37.98 10.62
N LEU A 423 21.33 37.27 10.93
CA LEU A 423 20.12 37.22 10.11
C LEU A 423 19.09 38.29 10.50
N ASP A 424 19.08 38.73 11.76
CA ASP A 424 18.17 39.78 12.25
C ASP A 424 18.37 41.10 11.48
N ARG A 425 19.61 41.43 11.09
CA ARG A 425 19.92 42.60 10.24
C ARG A 425 19.23 42.56 8.86
N PHE A 426 18.89 41.38 8.35
CA PHE A 426 18.19 41.20 7.07
C PHE A 426 16.67 41.17 7.24
N ALA A 427 16.17 40.77 8.42
CA ALA A 427 14.76 40.82 8.77
C ALA A 427 14.24 42.27 8.82
N ASP A 428 15.00 43.16 9.48
CA ASP A 428 14.65 44.58 9.62
C ASP A 428 14.71 45.35 8.29
N ALA A 429 15.53 44.89 7.34
CA ALA A 429 15.74 45.54 6.05
C ALA A 429 14.67 45.17 4.99
N SER A 430 13.68 44.31 5.30
CA SER A 430 12.76 43.71 4.32
C SER A 430 13.48 43.02 3.14
N ALA A 431 14.74 42.64 3.35
CA ALA A 431 15.66 42.20 2.30
C ALA A 431 15.67 40.69 2.10
N LEU A 432 15.07 39.91 3.01
CA LEU A 432 14.92 38.45 2.90
C LEU A 432 13.43 38.08 2.80
N ASN A 433 13.05 37.40 1.72
CA ASN A 433 11.74 36.75 1.58
C ASN A 433 11.96 35.24 1.43
N GLY A 434 11.62 34.48 2.48
CA GLY A 434 11.66 33.01 2.51
C GLY A 434 11.92 32.44 3.91
N ALA A 435 12.41 31.21 4.02
CA ALA A 435 12.54 30.48 5.28
C ALA A 435 13.96 29.95 5.54
N ILE A 436 14.35 29.90 6.80
CA ILE A 436 15.55 29.21 7.28
C ILE A 436 15.11 28.17 8.29
N PHE A 437 15.50 26.94 8.01
CA PHE A 437 15.20 25.78 8.84
C PHE A 437 16.49 25.03 9.15
N VAL A 438 16.71 24.75 10.43
CA VAL A 438 17.83 23.95 10.93
C VAL A 438 17.24 22.87 11.82
N ALA A 439 17.56 21.62 11.51
CA ALA A 439 17.30 20.50 12.39
C ALA A 439 18.57 19.70 12.66
N ARG A 440 18.70 19.22 13.89
CA ARG A 440 19.79 18.36 14.31
C ARG A 440 19.23 17.16 15.07
N TYR A 441 19.69 15.96 14.73
CA TYR A 441 19.20 14.71 15.36
C TYR A 441 17.67 14.56 15.31
N GLY A 442 17.04 15.06 14.23
CA GLY A 442 15.58 15.07 14.10
C GLY A 442 14.85 16.10 14.99
N GLU A 443 15.56 16.96 15.72
CA GLU A 443 14.96 18.08 16.46
C GLU A 443 15.08 19.38 15.67
N VAL A 444 13.98 20.14 15.55
CA VAL A 444 14.01 21.48 14.96
C VAL A 444 14.63 22.43 15.98
N VAL A 445 15.78 23.01 15.63
CA VAL A 445 16.49 23.97 16.47
C VAL A 445 16.31 25.41 15.99
N LYS A 446 15.91 25.58 14.72
CA LYS A 446 15.50 26.86 14.13
C LYS A 446 14.47 26.61 13.04
N ALA A 447 13.34 27.31 13.10
CA ALA A 447 12.41 27.41 11.99
C ALA A 447 11.91 28.85 11.94
N GLN A 448 12.55 29.66 11.09
CA GLN A 448 12.29 31.08 11.02
C GLN A 448 11.90 31.46 9.60
N GLN A 449 10.76 32.13 9.49
CA GLN A 449 10.30 32.75 8.28
C GLN A 449 10.63 34.25 8.29
N TYR A 450 11.04 34.76 7.13
CA TYR A 450 11.37 36.16 6.91
C TYR A 450 10.57 36.68 5.71
N GLY A 451 9.96 37.86 5.86
CA GLY A 451 9.19 38.49 4.79
C GLY A 451 7.81 37.87 4.56
N LYS A 452 7.34 37.88 3.29
CA LYS A 452 5.99 37.38 2.93
C LYS A 452 5.93 35.85 2.87
N PRO A 453 4.76 35.22 3.12
CA PRO A 453 4.59 33.78 2.99
C PRO A 453 4.99 33.30 1.59
N PRO A 454 5.61 32.12 1.45
CA PRO A 454 6.27 31.72 0.23
C PRO A 454 5.19 31.35 -0.79
N LYS A 455 5.43 31.72 -2.05
CA LYS A 455 4.76 31.08 -3.19
C LYS A 455 5.19 29.61 -3.24
N PRO A 456 4.45 28.73 -3.95
CA PRO A 456 4.92 27.37 -4.21
C PRO A 456 6.38 27.39 -4.67
N LEU A 457 7.21 26.63 -3.99
CA LEU A 457 8.63 26.45 -4.26
C LEU A 457 8.75 25.59 -5.52
N VAL A 458 9.48 26.09 -6.52
CA VAL A 458 9.77 25.33 -7.74
C VAL A 458 11.27 25.07 -7.78
N LEU A 459 11.65 23.80 -7.70
CA LEU A 459 13.01 23.33 -7.87
C LEU A 459 13.19 22.93 -9.33
N THR A 460 14.02 23.68 -10.06
CA THR A 460 14.44 23.34 -11.41
C THR A 460 15.70 22.49 -11.34
N ASP A 461 16.77 23.04 -10.77
CA ASP A 461 18.08 22.41 -10.68
C ASP A 461 18.10 21.36 -9.56
N ASN A 462 18.77 20.23 -9.81
CA ASN A 462 18.93 19.13 -8.85
C ASN A 462 17.60 18.51 -8.35
N SER A 463 16.47 18.88 -8.94
CA SER A 463 15.14 18.31 -8.67
C SER A 463 15.08 16.80 -8.90
N HIS A 464 16.00 16.26 -9.69
CA HIS A 464 16.16 14.83 -10.00
C HIS A 464 16.34 13.95 -8.76
N LEU A 465 16.96 14.48 -7.70
CA LEU A 465 17.13 13.76 -6.45
C LEU A 465 15.78 13.41 -5.81
N PHE A 466 14.88 14.39 -5.76
CA PHE A 466 13.55 14.26 -5.16
C PHE A 466 12.48 13.73 -6.13
N THR A 467 12.87 13.46 -7.38
CA THR A 467 11.97 12.96 -8.42
C THR A 467 12.46 11.60 -8.93
N THR A 468 13.29 11.58 -9.98
CA THR A 468 13.71 10.35 -10.66
C THR A 468 14.54 9.43 -9.76
N TYR A 469 15.49 9.95 -9.01
CA TYR A 469 16.34 9.12 -8.14
C TYR A 469 15.56 8.58 -6.95
N LEU A 470 14.71 9.40 -6.33
CA LEU A 470 13.82 8.95 -5.26
C LEU A 470 12.87 7.83 -5.73
N ALA A 471 12.30 7.97 -6.93
CA ALA A 471 11.50 6.92 -7.54
C ALA A 471 12.32 5.64 -7.78
N LEU A 472 13.56 5.77 -8.27
CA LEU A 472 14.46 4.64 -8.47
C LEU A 472 14.82 3.93 -7.16
N PHE A 473 15.07 4.66 -6.08
CA PHE A 473 15.37 4.09 -4.76
C PHE A 473 14.18 3.29 -4.20
N SER A 474 12.98 3.84 -4.32
CA SER A 474 11.73 3.17 -3.97
C SER A 474 11.53 1.90 -4.82
N LEU A 475 11.64 2.03 -6.14
CA LEU A 475 11.42 0.94 -7.08
C LEU A 475 12.38 -0.24 -6.87
N ALA A 476 13.64 0.05 -6.60
CA ALA A 476 14.64 -0.97 -6.32
C ALA A 476 14.36 -1.75 -5.03
N SER A 477 13.82 -1.08 -4.00
CA SER A 477 13.49 -1.70 -2.71
C SER A 477 12.29 -2.64 -2.82
N GLU A 478 11.27 -2.27 -3.62
CA GLU A 478 10.03 -3.05 -3.72
C GLU A 478 10.05 -4.11 -4.83
N ARG A 479 10.67 -3.82 -5.97
CA ARG A 479 10.52 -4.61 -7.20
C ARG A 479 11.81 -5.26 -7.69
N GLY A 480 12.86 -5.23 -6.88
CA GLY A 480 14.10 -5.98 -7.12
C GLY A 480 14.91 -5.49 -8.33
N VAL A 481 14.80 -4.20 -8.68
CA VAL A 481 15.69 -3.57 -9.68
C VAL A 481 17.08 -3.43 -9.09
N SER A 482 18.07 -4.06 -9.71
CA SER A 482 19.47 -3.99 -9.28
C SER A 482 20.25 -2.95 -10.09
N LEU A 483 21.19 -2.29 -9.43
CA LEU A 483 22.16 -1.40 -10.09
C LEU A 483 23.04 -2.09 -11.13
N ASP A 484 23.21 -3.39 -11.00
CA ASP A 484 24.00 -4.22 -11.89
C ASP A 484 23.17 -4.75 -13.08
N ASP A 485 21.88 -4.47 -13.13
CA ASP A 485 21.07 -4.89 -14.26
C ASP A 485 21.33 -4.01 -15.49
N PHE A 486 21.21 -4.65 -16.65
CA PHE A 486 21.18 -3.98 -17.94
C PHE A 486 19.79 -3.42 -18.20
N LEU A 487 19.72 -2.26 -18.84
CA LEU A 487 18.44 -1.61 -19.12
C LEU A 487 17.57 -2.42 -20.07
N GLU A 488 18.17 -3.18 -20.99
CA GLU A 488 17.44 -4.03 -21.95
C GLU A 488 16.58 -5.10 -21.26
N THR A 489 16.92 -5.47 -20.01
CA THR A 489 16.12 -6.40 -19.20
C THR A 489 14.73 -5.84 -18.91
N TYR A 490 14.63 -4.53 -18.74
CA TYR A 490 13.40 -3.84 -18.32
C TYR A 490 12.76 -3.05 -19.46
N LEU A 491 13.56 -2.59 -20.42
CA LEU A 491 13.16 -1.80 -21.57
C LEU A 491 13.65 -2.50 -22.85
N PRO A 492 12.87 -3.46 -23.41
CA PRO A 492 13.25 -4.15 -24.64
C PRO A 492 13.46 -3.24 -25.86
N GLU A 493 12.87 -2.04 -25.83
CA GLU A 493 13.05 -0.98 -26.81
C GLU A 493 14.39 -0.21 -26.66
N TYR A 494 15.12 -0.42 -25.56
CA TYR A 494 16.43 0.19 -25.34
C TYR A 494 17.48 -0.52 -26.20
N GLN A 495 17.63 -0.08 -27.46
CA GLN A 495 18.44 -0.73 -28.49
C GLN A 495 19.55 0.16 -29.05
N VAL A 496 19.98 1.16 -28.27
CA VAL A 496 21.10 2.03 -28.64
C VAL A 496 22.37 1.20 -28.87
N ALA A 497 23.12 1.51 -29.92
CA ALA A 497 24.38 0.83 -30.21
C ALA A 497 25.36 0.95 -29.03
N GLY A 498 25.71 -0.18 -28.42
CA GLY A 498 26.56 -0.24 -27.21
C GLY A 498 25.81 -0.23 -25.88
N ALA A 499 24.47 -0.21 -25.88
CA ALA A 499 23.63 -0.28 -24.68
C ALA A 499 23.99 -1.48 -23.78
N SER A 500 24.20 -2.66 -24.37
CA SER A 500 24.54 -3.91 -23.66
C SER A 500 25.81 -3.89 -22.80
N ALA A 501 26.64 -2.85 -22.86
CA ALA A 501 27.78 -2.65 -21.96
C ALA A 501 27.43 -1.79 -20.73
N ARG A 502 26.21 -1.26 -20.63
CA ARG A 502 25.79 -0.25 -19.65
C ARG A 502 24.74 -0.79 -18.71
N GLN A 503 25.09 -0.77 -17.43
CA GLN A 503 24.21 -1.11 -16.31
C GLN A 503 23.57 0.17 -15.75
N ILE A 504 22.50 0.02 -14.97
CA ILE A 504 21.78 1.12 -14.32
C ILE A 504 22.72 2.03 -13.52
N LYS A 505 23.71 1.45 -12.81
CA LYS A 505 24.73 2.22 -12.07
C LYS A 505 25.51 3.21 -12.93
N HIS A 506 25.78 2.90 -14.20
CA HIS A 506 26.55 3.78 -15.06
C HIS A 506 25.76 5.05 -15.41
N LEU A 507 24.43 4.95 -15.56
CA LEU A 507 23.56 6.10 -15.74
C LEU A 507 23.50 6.94 -14.46
N LEU A 508 23.26 6.29 -13.32
CA LEU A 508 23.16 6.98 -12.03
C LEU A 508 24.47 7.70 -11.64
N GLN A 509 25.62 7.18 -12.08
CA GLN A 509 26.95 7.79 -11.89
C GLN A 509 27.36 8.77 -12.98
N HIS A 510 26.51 9.01 -13.99
CA HIS A 510 26.87 9.86 -15.13
C HIS A 510 28.17 9.40 -15.80
N THR A 511 28.30 8.08 -15.99
CA THR A 511 29.45 7.40 -16.63
C THR A 511 29.06 6.50 -17.79
N SER A 512 27.81 6.57 -18.24
CA SER A 512 27.32 5.83 -19.40
C SER A 512 27.98 6.32 -20.70
N GLY A 513 28.45 7.56 -20.74
CA GLY A 513 28.96 8.21 -21.94
C GLY A 513 27.89 8.93 -22.77
N TYR A 514 26.66 9.08 -22.26
CA TYR A 514 25.74 10.08 -22.79
C TYR A 514 26.27 11.50 -22.56
N GLY A 515 26.10 12.37 -23.56
CA GLY A 515 26.29 13.81 -23.44
C GLY A 515 24.95 14.53 -23.28
N GLU A 516 24.95 15.86 -23.42
CA GLU A 516 23.71 16.65 -23.38
C GLU A 516 22.87 16.43 -24.64
N LEU A 517 21.54 16.33 -24.47
CA LEU A 517 20.68 16.08 -25.62
C LEU A 517 20.63 17.28 -26.57
N ALA A 518 20.71 18.49 -26.03
CA ALA A 518 20.74 19.74 -26.79
C ALA A 518 22.00 19.89 -27.69
N GLU A 519 23.07 19.15 -27.43
CA GLU A 519 24.27 19.14 -28.28
C GLU A 519 24.07 18.33 -29.58
N HIS A 520 23.06 17.47 -29.63
CA HIS A 520 22.61 16.84 -30.87
C HIS A 520 21.60 17.78 -31.54
N GLN A 521 22.10 18.64 -32.40
CA GLN A 521 21.30 19.67 -33.07
C GLN A 521 20.00 19.10 -33.66
N VAL A 522 18.92 19.82 -33.41
CA VAL A 522 17.55 19.66 -33.95
C VAL A 522 17.52 19.54 -35.49
N GLU A 523 18.63 19.81 -36.20
CA GLU A 523 18.76 19.70 -37.65
C GLU A 523 18.79 18.26 -38.19
N ASP A 524 19.17 17.26 -37.38
CA ASP A 524 19.12 15.83 -37.77
C ASP A 524 17.79 15.15 -37.41
N MET A 525 16.85 15.88 -36.80
CA MET A 525 15.51 15.37 -36.48
C MET A 525 14.56 15.54 -37.68
N PRO A 526 13.80 14.50 -38.08
CA PRO A 526 12.78 14.64 -39.13
C PRO A 526 11.78 15.76 -38.79
N GLU A 527 11.43 16.62 -39.75
CA GLU A 527 10.46 17.71 -39.55
C GLU A 527 9.15 17.20 -38.90
N GLY A 528 8.75 17.77 -37.75
CA GLY A 528 7.46 17.49 -37.07
C GLY A 528 7.53 16.88 -35.65
N THR A 529 8.65 17.00 -34.93
CA THR A 529 8.98 16.26 -33.70
C THR A 529 8.43 16.78 -32.36
N GLU A 530 7.40 17.64 -32.34
CA GLU A 530 6.80 18.16 -31.09
C GLU A 530 6.05 17.12 -30.21
N ASN A 531 6.20 15.82 -30.48
CA ASN A 531 5.56 14.74 -29.71
C ASN A 531 6.55 13.99 -28.81
N ARG A 532 6.36 14.06 -27.49
CA ARG A 532 7.13 13.30 -26.46
C ARG A 532 7.36 11.82 -26.79
N GLY A 533 6.40 11.17 -27.45
CA GLY A 533 6.52 9.75 -27.83
C GLY A 533 7.60 9.47 -28.87
N LEU A 534 7.82 10.39 -29.81
CA LEU A 534 8.89 10.29 -30.81
C LEU A 534 10.26 10.59 -30.19
N HIS A 535 10.29 11.56 -29.26
CA HIS A 535 11.49 11.87 -28.47
C HIS A 535 11.97 10.65 -27.67
N ARG A 536 11.06 10.00 -26.94
CA ARG A 536 11.34 8.75 -26.22
C ARG A 536 11.92 7.67 -27.13
N ALA A 537 11.30 7.46 -28.30
CA ALA A 537 11.76 6.45 -29.25
C ALA A 537 13.19 6.74 -29.75
N TYR A 538 13.52 8.00 -30.02
CA TYR A 538 14.86 8.40 -30.43
C TYR A 538 15.91 8.15 -29.33
N VAL A 539 15.65 8.60 -28.09
CA VAL A 539 16.58 8.42 -26.97
C VAL A 539 16.86 6.94 -26.69
N LEU A 540 15.83 6.10 -26.75
CA LEU A 540 15.98 4.68 -26.41
C LEU A 540 16.54 3.82 -27.54
N SER A 541 16.54 4.27 -28.79
CA SER A 541 16.96 3.43 -29.93
C SER A 541 18.09 3.99 -30.78
N GLN A 542 18.29 5.31 -30.82
CA GLN A 542 19.12 5.98 -31.82
C GLN A 542 20.16 6.95 -31.26
N LEU A 543 19.94 7.52 -30.08
CA LEU A 543 20.85 8.53 -29.51
C LEU A 543 22.24 7.93 -29.20
N PRO A 544 23.32 8.37 -29.87
CA PRO A 544 24.64 7.78 -29.69
C PRO A 544 25.31 8.20 -28.38
N PHE A 545 26.25 7.38 -27.91
CA PHE A 545 27.13 7.75 -26.80
C PHE A 545 28.27 8.63 -27.31
N GLN A 546 28.46 9.79 -26.70
CA GLN A 546 29.51 10.75 -27.06
C GLN A 546 30.85 10.43 -26.38
N PHE A 547 30.81 9.88 -25.18
CA PHE A 547 32.00 9.57 -24.38
C PHE A 547 32.19 8.07 -24.19
N SER A 548 33.42 7.67 -23.86
CA SER A 548 33.72 6.28 -23.48
C SER A 548 33.03 5.91 -22.17
N LEU A 549 32.59 4.66 -22.07
CA LEU A 549 32.06 4.09 -20.84
C LEU A 549 33.07 4.28 -19.68
N GLY A 550 32.60 4.79 -18.54
CA GLY A 550 33.42 5.11 -17.38
C GLY A 550 33.90 6.56 -17.32
N THR A 551 33.83 7.31 -18.43
CA THR A 551 34.08 8.75 -18.43
C THR A 551 32.97 9.47 -17.69
N HIS A 552 33.32 10.23 -16.65
CA HIS A 552 32.34 11.00 -15.90
C HIS A 552 31.98 12.28 -16.66
N TYR A 553 30.70 12.41 -17.02
CA TYR A 553 30.11 13.58 -17.66
C TYR A 553 28.65 13.67 -17.22
N VAL A 554 28.31 14.71 -16.45
CA VAL A 554 26.95 14.95 -15.97
C VAL A 554 26.07 15.29 -17.17
N SER A 555 25.01 14.51 -17.38
CA SER A 555 24.10 14.68 -18.51
C SER A 555 22.66 14.36 -18.10
N ASP A 556 21.75 15.29 -18.42
CA ASP A 556 20.31 15.12 -18.17
C ASP A 556 19.72 13.90 -18.89
N THR A 557 20.31 13.50 -20.01
CA THR A 557 19.95 12.28 -20.74
C THR A 557 20.07 11.03 -19.85
N ASN A 558 21.09 10.94 -18.99
CA ASN A 558 21.21 9.80 -18.07
C ASN A 558 19.97 9.71 -17.15
N THR A 559 19.58 10.84 -16.59
CA THR A 559 18.42 10.94 -15.71
C THR A 559 17.13 10.65 -16.47
N TYR A 560 16.99 11.15 -17.70
CA TYR A 560 15.81 10.89 -18.51
C TYR A 560 15.65 9.40 -18.81
N VAL A 561 16.74 8.71 -19.15
CA VAL A 561 16.72 7.26 -19.38
C VAL A 561 16.36 6.50 -18.09
N LEU A 562 16.84 6.93 -16.92
CA LEU A 562 16.43 6.36 -15.63
C LEU A 562 14.93 6.60 -15.32
N ASN A 563 14.38 7.75 -15.71
CA ASN A 563 12.95 8.00 -15.65
C ASN A 563 12.19 6.97 -16.53
N GLN A 564 12.64 6.75 -17.77
CA GLN A 564 12.03 5.74 -18.65
C GLN A 564 12.08 4.33 -18.06
N LEU A 565 13.14 3.99 -17.31
CA LEU A 565 13.21 2.73 -16.57
C LEU A 565 12.13 2.65 -15.49
N VAL A 566 11.95 3.70 -14.69
CA VAL A 566 10.89 3.74 -13.67
C VAL A 566 9.52 3.54 -14.31
N GLU A 567 9.24 4.26 -15.41
CA GLU A 567 7.95 4.14 -16.09
C GLU A 567 7.75 2.76 -16.75
N GLY A 568 8.80 2.18 -17.32
CA GLY A 568 8.76 0.85 -17.94
C GLY A 568 8.51 -0.27 -16.95
N VAL A 569 9.23 -0.28 -15.83
CA VAL A 569 9.11 -1.32 -14.78
C VAL A 569 7.81 -1.16 -14.01
N SER A 570 7.45 0.06 -13.63
CA SER A 570 6.23 0.30 -12.85
C SER A 570 4.96 0.21 -13.70
N GLY A 571 5.07 0.58 -14.97
CA GLY A 571 3.95 0.78 -15.86
C GLY A 571 3.10 2.02 -15.55
N MET A 572 3.60 2.91 -14.68
CA MET A 572 3.02 4.18 -14.27
C MET A 572 3.87 5.33 -14.85
N THR A 573 3.31 6.52 -15.04
CA THR A 573 4.16 7.70 -15.28
C THR A 573 4.98 8.05 -14.03
N LEU A 574 6.07 8.80 -14.16
CA LEU A 574 6.88 9.20 -13.00
C LEU A 574 6.05 9.92 -11.92
N GLN A 575 5.14 10.81 -12.35
CA GLN A 575 4.21 11.51 -11.45
C GLN A 575 3.30 10.54 -10.71
N GLN A 576 2.75 9.55 -11.42
CA GLN A 576 1.85 8.55 -10.83
C GLN A 576 2.59 7.66 -9.83
N TYR A 577 3.80 7.23 -10.18
CA TYR A 577 4.66 6.45 -9.32
C TYR A 577 4.99 7.20 -8.03
N LEU A 578 5.49 8.43 -8.16
CA LEU A 578 5.85 9.27 -7.01
C LEU A 578 4.63 9.57 -6.14
N ASN A 579 3.48 9.90 -6.71
CA ASN A 579 2.24 10.07 -5.94
C ASN A 579 1.94 8.84 -5.07
N HIS A 580 1.92 7.66 -5.68
CA HIS A 580 1.46 6.44 -5.03
C HIS A 580 2.45 5.89 -4.01
N TYR A 581 3.73 5.78 -4.40
CA TYR A 581 4.75 5.07 -3.62
C TYR A 581 5.58 5.99 -2.73
N VAL A 582 5.50 7.31 -2.92
CA VAL A 582 6.33 8.28 -2.19
C VAL A 582 5.49 9.35 -1.52
N TRP A 583 4.83 10.21 -2.28
CA TRP A 583 4.25 11.45 -1.78
C TRP A 583 2.99 11.25 -0.94
N TRP A 584 2.02 10.44 -1.38
CA TRP A 584 0.81 10.20 -0.59
C TRP A 584 1.05 9.41 0.68
N PRO A 585 1.89 8.34 0.71
CA PRO A 585 2.28 7.70 1.95
C PRO A 585 2.88 8.69 2.95
N LEU A 586 3.65 9.68 2.47
CA LEU A 586 4.25 10.74 3.28
C LEU A 586 3.29 11.89 3.60
N GLY A 587 2.04 11.87 3.10
CA GLY A 587 1.06 12.91 3.32
C GLY A 587 1.33 14.23 2.58
N LEU A 588 2.15 14.22 1.51
CA LEU A 588 2.47 15.40 0.72
C LEU A 588 1.31 15.74 -0.22
N LYS A 589 0.75 16.94 -0.09
CA LYS A 589 -0.44 17.43 -0.81
C LYS A 589 -0.12 18.55 -1.79
N ASN A 590 0.97 19.29 -1.59
CA ASN A 590 1.40 20.42 -2.41
C ASN A 590 2.56 20.07 -3.35
N THR A 591 3.03 18.83 -3.32
CA THR A 591 4.14 18.31 -4.14
C THR A 591 3.65 17.78 -5.50
N SER A 592 4.23 18.26 -6.59
CA SER A 592 3.90 17.84 -7.97
C SER A 592 5.04 18.08 -8.97
N LEU A 593 5.05 17.33 -10.08
CA LEU A 593 5.95 17.57 -11.20
C LEU A 593 5.42 18.67 -12.12
N ILE A 594 6.28 19.60 -12.51
CA ILE A 594 6.02 20.57 -13.58
C ILE A 594 6.84 20.17 -14.80
N TYR A 595 6.17 20.10 -15.94
CA TYR A 595 6.82 19.96 -17.24
C TYR A 595 6.60 21.24 -18.04
N ASP A 596 7.67 21.95 -18.36
CA ASP A 596 7.64 23.19 -19.12
C ASP A 596 7.58 22.97 -20.65
N GLY A 597 7.76 21.71 -21.09
CA GLY A 597 7.77 21.32 -22.50
C GLY A 597 9.07 21.65 -23.24
N VAL A 598 10.05 22.23 -22.55
CA VAL A 598 11.37 22.60 -23.08
C VAL A 598 12.45 21.72 -22.47
N SER A 599 12.39 21.46 -21.17
CA SER A 599 13.25 20.50 -20.48
C SER A 599 12.70 19.08 -20.58
N GLU A 600 13.61 18.12 -20.72
CA GLU A 600 13.29 16.69 -20.68
C GLU A 600 12.93 16.20 -19.28
N LEU A 601 13.45 16.89 -18.26
CA LEU A 601 13.28 16.49 -16.88
C LEU A 601 12.27 17.42 -16.19
N PRO A 602 11.35 16.85 -15.39
CA PRO A 602 10.39 17.66 -14.67
C PRO A 602 11.06 18.46 -13.56
N SER A 603 10.60 19.69 -13.39
CA SER A 603 10.85 20.46 -12.16
C SER A 603 9.94 19.97 -11.03
N LEU A 604 10.37 20.12 -9.78
CA LEU A 604 9.55 19.80 -8.61
C LEU A 604 8.88 21.06 -8.07
N LYS A 605 7.54 21.08 -8.04
CA LYS A 605 6.77 22.06 -7.29
C LYS A 605 6.45 21.49 -5.91
N THR A 606 6.72 22.24 -4.85
CA THR A 606 6.50 21.83 -3.45
C THR A 606 6.29 23.08 -2.56
N ASP A 607 6.17 22.90 -1.25
CA ASP A 607 6.39 23.96 -0.26
C ASP A 607 7.58 23.62 0.67
N ASP A 608 7.95 24.58 1.52
CA ASP A 608 9.08 24.45 2.45
C ASP A 608 8.92 23.26 3.40
N TYR A 609 7.70 22.97 3.88
CA TYR A 609 7.44 21.89 4.84
C TYR A 609 7.52 20.52 4.18
N GLU A 610 6.87 20.34 3.03
CA GLU A 610 6.88 19.08 2.28
C GLU A 610 8.29 18.75 1.76
N LEU A 611 9.07 19.77 1.40
CA LEU A 611 10.48 19.57 1.06
C LEU A 611 11.30 19.11 2.27
N LEU A 612 11.02 19.62 3.48
CA LEU A 612 11.66 19.12 4.70
C LEU A 612 11.32 17.66 5.00
N VAL A 613 10.10 17.21 4.67
CA VAL A 613 9.72 15.79 4.78
C VAL A 613 10.56 14.95 3.83
N LEU A 614 10.70 15.37 2.57
CA LEU A 614 11.53 14.68 1.58
C LEU A 614 13.03 14.67 1.96
N MET A 615 13.54 15.77 2.51
CA MET A 615 14.92 15.86 3.00
C MET A 615 15.16 14.92 4.19
N GLN A 616 14.20 14.83 5.13
CA GLN A 616 14.27 13.88 6.24
C GLN A 616 14.18 12.43 5.79
N LEU A 617 13.35 12.15 4.80
CA LEU A 617 13.27 10.82 4.20
C LEU A 617 14.65 10.36 3.74
N LEU A 618 15.41 11.22 3.06
CA LEU A 618 16.78 10.93 2.65
C LEU A 618 17.73 10.80 3.85
N MET A 619 17.66 11.73 4.82
CA MET A 619 18.49 11.68 6.04
C MET A 619 18.30 10.37 6.82
N ASN A 620 17.07 9.87 6.89
CA ASN A 620 16.65 8.73 7.68
C ASN A 620 16.60 7.42 6.86
N HIS A 621 17.41 7.31 5.80
CA HIS A 621 17.53 6.11 4.97
C HIS A 621 16.17 5.59 4.47
N GLY A 622 15.35 6.49 3.93
CA GLY A 622 14.08 6.19 3.31
C GLY A 622 12.90 6.08 4.26
N ARG A 623 13.02 6.59 5.49
CA ARG A 623 11.93 6.63 6.48
C ARG A 623 11.49 8.02 6.88
N TYR A 624 10.19 8.18 7.09
CA TYR A 624 9.62 9.34 7.76
C TYR A 624 8.43 8.89 8.62
N GLY A 625 8.49 9.15 9.93
CA GLY A 625 7.50 8.60 10.86
C GLY A 625 7.47 7.06 10.83
N GLN A 626 6.29 6.48 10.58
CA GLN A 626 6.10 5.03 10.37
C GLN A 626 6.23 4.59 8.92
N VAL A 627 6.35 5.54 7.98
CA VAL A 627 6.33 5.28 6.55
C VAL A 627 7.75 4.97 6.08
N GLN A 628 7.91 3.84 5.41
CA GLN A 628 9.14 3.44 4.72
C GLN A 628 8.90 3.54 3.21
N VAL A 629 9.71 4.34 2.51
CA VAL A 629 9.64 4.50 1.05
C VAL A 629 10.69 3.66 0.32
N PHE A 630 11.89 3.52 0.89
CA PHE A 630 12.98 2.69 0.34
C PHE A 630 13.88 2.20 1.48
N ASP A 631 14.50 1.03 1.38
CA ASP A 631 15.19 0.39 2.51
C ASP A 631 16.60 0.95 2.84
N GLU A 632 17.16 0.51 3.98
CA GLU A 632 18.51 0.90 4.47
C GLU A 632 19.65 0.17 3.72
N ASN A 633 19.39 -0.88 2.93
CA ASN A 633 20.39 -1.53 2.08
C ASN A 633 20.31 -1.07 0.62
N SER A 634 19.55 -0.01 0.37
CA SER A 634 19.12 0.39 -0.96
C SER A 634 20.25 1.03 -1.78
N ILE A 635 19.96 1.13 -3.07
CA ILE A 635 20.69 1.94 -4.05
C ILE A 635 21.07 3.33 -3.51
N PHE A 636 20.28 3.91 -2.60
CA PHE A 636 20.57 5.19 -1.98
C PHE A 636 21.89 5.19 -1.19
N ASN A 637 22.17 4.16 -0.39
CA ASN A 637 23.42 4.08 0.36
C ASN A 637 24.63 3.86 -0.55
N TRP A 638 24.45 3.08 -1.63
CA TRP A 638 25.44 3.02 -2.69
C TRP A 638 25.66 4.40 -3.31
N TYR A 639 24.58 5.11 -3.65
CA TYR A 639 24.62 6.44 -4.25
C TYR A 639 25.38 7.45 -3.37
N LEU A 640 25.07 7.50 -2.07
CA LEU A 640 25.78 8.33 -1.09
C LEU A 640 27.29 8.03 -1.07
N ASN A 641 27.67 6.74 -1.05
CA ASN A 641 29.07 6.33 -1.08
C ASN A 641 29.78 6.60 -2.42
N GLN A 642 29.04 6.81 -3.51
CA GLN A 642 29.63 7.23 -4.79
C GLN A 642 29.85 8.74 -4.84
N GLN A 643 29.03 9.53 -4.14
CA GLN A 643 29.17 10.99 -4.05
C GLN A 643 30.40 11.43 -3.22
N SER A 644 30.96 10.54 -2.39
CA SER A 644 32.17 10.80 -1.60
C SER A 644 33.49 10.60 -2.35
N LEU A 645 33.48 10.14 -3.61
CA LEU A 645 34.71 9.80 -4.34
C LEU A 645 35.45 11.03 -4.95
N PRO A 646 36.77 11.18 -4.71
CA PRO A 646 37.56 12.34 -5.15
C PRO A 646 37.58 12.70 -6.63
N SER A 647 37.27 11.74 -7.51
CA SER A 647 37.45 11.85 -8.96
C SER A 647 36.18 12.24 -9.74
N LYS A 648 35.07 12.52 -9.05
CA LYS A 648 33.75 12.72 -9.67
C LYS A 648 32.91 13.84 -9.04
N TYR A 649 33.51 14.69 -8.23
CA TYR A 649 32.74 15.80 -7.71
C TYR A 649 32.37 16.75 -8.85
N ASN A 650 31.09 17.12 -8.93
CA ASN A 650 30.70 18.35 -9.61
C ASN A 650 31.56 19.47 -9.04
N SER A 651 32.06 20.36 -9.90
CA SER A 651 32.94 21.48 -9.52
C SER A 651 32.36 22.38 -8.41
N GLU A 652 31.13 22.17 -7.96
CA GLU A 652 30.42 22.91 -6.93
C GLU A 652 30.54 22.31 -5.52
N GLN A 653 30.62 20.97 -5.33
CA GLN A 653 30.67 20.37 -3.98
C GLN A 653 32.10 20.41 -3.37
N ILE A 654 33.16 20.09 -4.14
CA ILE A 654 34.56 20.34 -3.71
C ILE A 654 34.73 21.80 -3.34
N SER A 655 34.20 22.64 -4.21
CA SER A 655 34.22 24.08 -4.10
C SER A 655 33.55 24.53 -2.80
N ALA A 656 32.33 24.05 -2.51
CA ALA A 656 31.65 24.32 -1.24
C ALA A 656 32.45 23.84 -0.02
N MET A 657 33.00 22.62 -0.05
CA MET A 657 33.87 22.08 1.02
C MET A 657 35.18 22.88 1.19
N ALA A 658 35.72 23.46 0.12
CA ALA A 658 36.88 24.34 0.18
C ALA A 658 36.57 25.69 0.85
N CYS A 659 35.31 26.13 0.85
CA CYS A 659 34.85 27.38 1.47
C CYS A 659 34.28 27.19 2.88
N VAL A 660 33.77 26.00 3.22
CA VAL A 660 33.23 25.67 4.54
C VAL A 660 33.97 24.44 5.07
N PRO A 661 35.01 24.62 5.92
CA PRO A 661 35.92 23.55 6.35
C PRO A 661 35.26 22.48 7.25
N TYR A 662 33.99 22.67 7.57
CA TYR A 662 33.18 21.81 8.41
C TYR A 662 32.37 20.77 7.64
N LEU A 663 32.21 20.95 6.33
CA LEU A 663 31.57 19.98 5.45
C LEU A 663 32.49 18.77 5.28
N THR A 664 31.92 17.57 5.30
CA THR A 664 32.65 16.31 5.14
C THR A 664 32.22 15.61 3.86
N GLU A 665 32.89 14.51 3.53
CA GLU A 665 32.52 13.66 2.39
C GLU A 665 31.11 13.04 2.54
N GLN A 666 30.52 13.09 3.73
CA GLN A 666 29.14 12.65 4.01
C GLN A 666 28.13 13.81 4.03
N SER A 667 28.57 15.04 3.80
CA SER A 667 27.70 16.21 3.67
C SER A 667 27.27 16.39 2.21
N PHE A 668 25.98 16.17 1.94
CA PHE A 668 25.37 16.47 0.65
C PHE A 668 24.89 17.92 0.64
N VAL A 669 25.53 18.77 -0.17
CA VAL A 669 25.22 20.20 -0.28
C VAL A 669 24.75 20.51 -1.68
N VAL A 670 23.54 21.05 -1.78
CA VAL A 670 22.96 21.47 -3.06
C VAL A 670 22.73 22.98 -3.03
N PRO A 671 23.62 23.77 -3.65
CA PRO A 671 23.30 25.14 -3.98
C PRO A 671 22.31 25.13 -5.17
N ALA A 672 21.18 25.80 -5.03
CA ALA A 672 20.22 25.98 -6.13
C ALA A 672 20.28 27.40 -6.69
N GLU A 673 19.84 27.59 -7.93
CA GLU A 673 19.64 28.93 -8.48
C GLU A 673 18.66 29.74 -7.60
N ASN A 674 18.84 31.06 -7.57
CA ASN A 674 18.01 32.02 -6.85
C ASN A 674 18.21 32.17 -5.33
N GLY A 675 19.28 31.61 -4.75
CA GLY A 675 19.64 31.85 -3.33
C GLY A 675 19.22 30.75 -2.37
N GLN A 676 18.77 29.60 -2.89
CA GLN A 676 18.40 28.42 -2.11
C GLN A 676 19.64 27.57 -1.73
N LEU A 677 19.61 26.96 -0.56
CA LEU A 677 20.65 26.05 -0.07
C LEU A 677 20.03 24.89 0.70
N TYR A 678 20.42 23.67 0.34
CA TYR A 678 20.05 22.44 1.02
C TYR A 678 21.30 21.73 1.52
N VAL A 679 21.32 21.35 2.79
CA VAL A 679 22.39 20.51 3.35
C VAL A 679 21.78 19.32 4.06
N LEU A 680 22.26 18.14 3.69
CA LEU A 680 22.03 16.87 4.37
C LEU A 680 23.39 16.35 4.83
N ASP A 681 23.71 16.53 6.11
CA ASP A 681 24.94 16.02 6.70
C ASP A 681 24.64 14.82 7.58
N HIS A 682 24.90 13.63 7.03
CA HIS A 682 24.66 12.37 7.72
C HIS A 682 25.61 12.15 8.91
N GLU A 683 26.84 12.67 8.84
CA GLU A 683 27.84 12.50 9.90
C GLU A 683 27.45 13.29 11.15
N HIS A 684 27.01 14.54 10.95
CA HIS A 684 26.62 15.44 12.04
C HIS A 684 25.13 15.40 12.38
N GLN A 685 24.35 14.58 11.66
CA GLN A 685 22.90 14.48 11.75
C GLN A 685 22.23 15.86 11.63
N LEU A 686 22.70 16.66 10.66
CA LEU A 686 22.31 18.06 10.48
C LEU A 686 21.58 18.24 9.14
N LEU A 687 20.42 18.87 9.22
CA LEU A 687 19.62 19.29 8.07
C LEU A 687 19.53 20.82 8.08
N LEU A 688 19.94 21.46 6.99
CA LEU A 688 19.76 22.90 6.78
C LEU A 688 19.00 23.14 5.48
N LEU A 689 17.94 23.93 5.57
CA LEU A 689 17.18 24.45 4.45
C LEU A 689 17.19 25.98 4.52
N VAL A 690 17.61 26.61 3.42
CA VAL A 690 17.49 28.05 3.22
C VAL A 690 16.72 28.25 1.93
N THR A 691 15.51 28.80 2.03
CA THR A 691 14.75 29.32 0.90
C THR A 691 14.81 30.83 0.99
N ALA A 692 15.56 31.49 0.11
CA ALA A 692 15.59 32.95 0.04
C ALA A 692 15.36 33.35 -1.42
N SER A 693 14.49 34.31 -1.66
CA SER A 693 14.33 34.91 -2.99
C SER A 693 15.23 36.13 -3.14
N HIS A 694 15.86 36.25 -4.32
CA HIS A 694 16.80 37.31 -4.69
C HIS A 694 16.35 38.70 -4.22
N HIS A 695 17.21 39.39 -3.46
CA HIS A 695 17.10 40.83 -3.21
C HIS A 695 18.41 41.49 -3.65
N GLN A 696 18.33 42.68 -4.26
CA GLN A 696 19.49 43.43 -4.80
C GLN A 696 20.60 43.78 -3.77
N GLN A 697 20.40 43.47 -2.48
CA GLN A 697 21.35 43.69 -1.39
C GLN A 697 22.01 42.41 -0.85
N LEU A 698 21.58 41.22 -1.30
CA LEU A 698 22.25 39.96 -0.99
C LEU A 698 23.23 39.66 -2.12
N ASP A 699 24.53 39.78 -1.85
CA ASP A 699 25.55 39.33 -2.79
C ASP A 699 25.45 37.81 -2.94
N THR A 700 24.67 37.42 -3.94
CA THR A 700 24.36 36.06 -4.36
C THR A 700 25.27 35.65 -5.51
N SER A 701 26.25 36.49 -5.88
CA SER A 701 27.25 36.10 -6.87
C SER A 701 28.03 34.89 -6.33
N ARG A 702 28.02 33.80 -7.10
CA ARG A 702 28.76 32.59 -6.74
C ARG A 702 30.25 32.92 -6.84
N PHE A 703 30.99 32.71 -5.75
CA PHE A 703 32.45 32.76 -5.78
C PHE A 703 33.01 31.53 -6.51
N SER A 704 34.34 31.42 -6.65
CA SER A 704 35.00 30.24 -7.20
C SER A 704 34.56 28.92 -6.56
N CYS A 705 33.97 28.99 -5.36
CA CYS A 705 33.45 27.86 -4.61
C CYS A 705 31.94 27.56 -4.75
N GLY A 706 31.22 28.19 -5.68
CA GLY A 706 29.80 27.87 -5.94
C GLY A 706 28.81 28.37 -4.87
N LEU A 707 29.28 28.77 -3.68
CA LEU A 707 28.47 29.35 -2.61
C LEU A 707 28.58 30.88 -2.58
N SER A 708 27.48 31.56 -2.27
CA SER A 708 27.49 33.00 -1.95
C SER A 708 28.09 33.26 -0.56
N MET A 709 28.53 34.50 -0.27
CA MET A 709 28.97 34.86 1.10
C MET A 709 27.86 34.63 2.12
N PHE A 710 26.59 34.91 1.75
CA PHE A 710 25.44 34.69 2.61
C PHE A 710 25.30 33.21 3.02
N HIS A 711 25.45 32.30 2.06
CA HIS A 711 25.41 30.86 2.34
C HIS A 711 26.58 30.41 3.20
N GLN A 712 27.79 30.91 2.92
CA GLN A 712 28.99 30.59 3.71
C GLN A 712 28.85 31.05 5.17
N ASP A 713 28.34 32.26 5.39
CA ASP A 713 28.15 32.80 6.75
C ASP A 713 27.13 31.99 7.56
N ILE A 714 26.01 31.59 6.95
CA ILE A 714 25.01 30.72 7.59
C ILE A 714 25.64 29.37 7.95
N LEU A 715 26.30 28.71 6.99
CA LEU A 715 26.93 27.41 7.21
C LEU A 715 27.98 27.49 8.32
N ASN A 716 28.88 28.46 8.26
CA ASN A 716 29.91 28.63 9.27
C ASN A 716 29.31 28.85 10.67
N HIS A 717 28.23 29.63 10.80
CA HIS A 717 27.57 29.83 12.10
C HIS A 717 26.91 28.56 12.60
N VAL A 718 26.13 27.87 11.76
CA VAL A 718 25.46 26.61 12.14
C VAL A 718 26.49 25.57 12.58
N TYR A 719 27.54 25.36 11.78
CA TYR A 719 28.57 24.37 12.11
C TYR A 719 29.39 24.77 13.34
N GLN A 720 29.75 26.04 13.53
CA GLN A 720 30.40 26.49 14.77
C GLN A 720 29.58 26.14 16.01
N GLN A 721 28.26 26.33 15.96
CA GLN A 721 27.34 26.00 17.04
C GLN A 721 27.25 24.48 17.27
N VAL A 722 27.27 23.69 16.19
CA VAL A 722 27.37 22.21 16.24
C VAL A 722 28.65 21.76 16.95
N PHE A 723 29.81 22.31 16.60
CA PHE A 723 31.11 21.93 17.18
C PHE A 723 31.37 22.48 18.58
N GLN A 724 30.72 23.60 18.95
CA GLN A 724 30.77 24.16 20.31
C GLN A 724 29.82 23.42 21.29
N GLY A 725 29.04 22.46 20.82
CA GLY A 725 28.07 21.72 21.64
C GLY A 725 26.88 22.57 22.09
N GLN A 726 26.60 23.66 21.38
CA GLN A 726 25.49 24.58 21.66
C GLN A 726 24.19 24.17 20.91
N LEU A 727 24.30 23.23 19.98
CA LEU A 727 23.20 22.66 19.17
C LEU A 727 22.96 21.19 19.46
#